data_AF-A0A8J3VSZ0-F1
#
_entry.id   AF-A0A8J3VSZ0-F1
#
_cell.length_a   1.000
_cell.length_b   1.000
_cell.length_c   1.000
_cell.angle_alpha   90.00
_cell.angle_beta   90.00
_cell.angle_gamma   90.00
#
_symmetry.space_group_name_H-M   'P 1'
#
loop_
_entity.id
_entity.type
_entity.pdbx_description
1 polymer ?
#
loop_
_entity_poly.entity_id
_entity_poly.type
_entity_poly.pdbx_seq_one_letter_code
_entity_poly.pdbx_strand_id
1 'polypeptide(L)'
;MSGPRRVDVIVTGAGPAGAAAATALAGPTRSVLLVDDGTPARSYDAFLSAPTMEGLRRLAVDLPAQPVDGIDLVFGTRSRRLVPVRAAACDHAALARALRGAAGHAGADRVRATARLLGRDEGWFALALDGVPVLARHLVVATGTSGRPGHWMGTACVQRFAGIDLGTRTTLAVAQPDGTDPRQPPTCVWAVPAPGGGASVGVASVGVAGVGGASVGGAGVGAAGAGDRPVDPDALLALALAELRRIDARFTDLVPAGPVVSGPIDAGFVPERLTVDGLLIGAAAGLTNPFTGEGLSGALQSALLAAESITAHPDDPDAARRAYAQRVRTAFVGYFETARHASRRYHLTWRVLADAASSDQPFAAKARRAILFPEGIAGLGEQRVAIPDAPLVQPFLLACDEVAISVIRREWPFLARLASIEDTGDSQRPRPALLFLGALIADRSTLDVRHATTAAAIELATLGALAFLHPPPPRTGVRDVDWAAAATVLSGDFLLAQASRLIAESAPDASWMFADWLAELAGLRAAALDPDKPSQPELVYAALFEFPARIGAILGGAPARVVHALAEYGYHCGRAFLHAEDVLAVRGERTRLDTTLEAMLAGRFTGLPETLTDRLETADREAVRANLLSGAEAACGEARGRAVASLTAVVNPTAVRLLGQFIDAIAAPCSRDHPARGTADVAGDSATLAGPDPMHLGGQVGLYE
;
A
#
# COMPACT_ATOMS: atom_id res chain seq x y z
N MET A 1 24.86 -5.73 50.53
CA MET A 1 23.85 -5.31 49.54
C MET A 1 24.51 -5.39 48.18
N SER A 2 24.13 -6.34 47.32
CA SER A 2 24.63 -6.37 45.94
C SER A 2 24.13 -5.13 45.21
N GLY A 3 25.01 -4.44 44.48
CA GLY A 3 24.61 -3.29 43.67
C GLY A 3 23.51 -3.64 42.65
N PRO A 4 22.88 -2.63 42.03
CA PRO A 4 21.84 -2.85 41.02
C PRO A 4 22.39 -3.69 39.87
N ARG A 5 21.59 -4.65 39.38
CA ARG A 5 21.95 -5.51 38.23
C ARG A 5 22.15 -4.61 37.01
N ARG A 6 23.30 -4.71 36.33
CA ARG A 6 23.60 -3.96 35.11
C ARG A 6 23.46 -4.87 33.88
N VAL A 7 22.77 -4.39 32.84
CA VAL A 7 22.59 -5.08 31.56
C VAL A 7 22.73 -4.11 30.38
N ASP A 8 23.11 -4.60 29.20
CA ASP A 8 23.29 -3.73 28.03
C ASP A 8 21.93 -3.25 27.50
N VAL A 9 20.96 -4.16 27.42
CA VAL A 9 19.61 -3.84 26.96
C VAL A 9 18.56 -4.48 27.86
N ILE A 10 17.54 -3.71 28.21
CA ILE A 10 16.31 -4.23 28.79
C ILE A 10 15.15 -4.04 27.81
N VAL A 11 14.38 -5.10 27.58
CA VAL A 11 13.18 -5.10 26.74
C VAL A 11 11.97 -5.33 27.66
N THR A 12 11.08 -4.34 27.78
CA THR A 12 9.89 -4.46 28.61
C THR A 12 8.70 -4.97 27.80
N GLY A 13 8.15 -6.13 28.17
CA GLY A 13 7.06 -6.79 27.48
C GLY A 13 7.53 -7.96 26.61
N ALA A 14 7.03 -9.16 26.87
CA ALA A 14 7.42 -10.40 26.17
C ALA A 14 6.44 -10.85 25.08
N GLY A 15 5.60 -9.92 24.59
CA GLY A 15 4.78 -10.14 23.39
C GLY A 15 5.62 -10.25 22.11
N PRO A 16 4.99 -10.41 20.94
CA PRO A 16 5.70 -10.61 19.67
C PRO A 16 6.78 -9.57 19.37
N ALA A 17 6.49 -8.27 19.59
CA ALA A 17 7.46 -7.18 19.38
C ALA A 17 8.69 -7.31 20.29
N GLY A 18 8.49 -7.49 21.60
CA GLY A 18 9.58 -7.54 22.55
C GLY A 18 10.40 -8.82 22.46
N ALA A 19 9.76 -9.96 22.21
CA ALA A 19 10.46 -11.22 21.98
C ALA A 19 11.28 -11.17 20.67
N ALA A 20 10.75 -10.57 19.60
CA ALA A 20 11.49 -10.33 18.36
C ALA A 20 12.70 -9.41 18.58
N ALA A 21 12.53 -8.31 19.31
CA ALA A 21 13.61 -7.37 19.62
C ALA A 21 14.70 -8.04 20.46
N ALA A 22 14.30 -8.78 21.50
CA ALA A 22 15.24 -9.53 22.33
C ALA A 22 16.03 -10.58 21.52
N THR A 23 15.37 -11.29 20.60
CA THR A 23 16.02 -12.25 19.70
C THR A 23 17.06 -11.56 18.81
N ALA A 24 16.71 -10.42 18.21
CA ALA A 24 17.62 -9.67 17.32
C ALA A 24 18.78 -8.98 18.05
N LEU A 25 18.60 -8.63 19.33
CA LEU A 25 19.59 -7.94 20.15
C LEU A 25 20.54 -8.89 20.88
N ALA A 26 20.05 -10.06 21.26
CA ALA A 26 20.81 -11.03 22.03
C ALA A 26 21.95 -11.61 21.21
N GLY A 27 23.08 -11.83 21.88
CA GLY A 27 24.27 -12.37 21.26
C GLY A 27 25.40 -12.49 22.28
N PRO A 28 26.53 -13.11 21.91
CA PRO A 28 27.60 -13.47 22.85
C PRO A 28 28.25 -12.26 23.54
N THR A 29 28.10 -11.06 22.99
CA THR A 29 28.73 -9.82 23.48
C THR A 29 27.76 -8.84 24.12
N ARG A 30 26.46 -9.18 24.24
CA ARG A 30 25.43 -8.27 24.76
C ARG A 30 24.50 -8.99 25.74
N SER A 31 24.41 -8.45 26.94
CA SER A 31 23.45 -8.88 27.96
C SER A 31 22.08 -8.26 27.69
N VAL A 32 21.12 -9.10 27.32
CA VAL A 32 19.74 -8.68 27.04
C VAL A 32 18.80 -9.29 28.08
N LEU A 33 18.01 -8.45 28.74
CA LEU A 33 17.01 -8.85 29.71
C LEU A 33 15.60 -8.63 29.13
N LEU A 34 14.86 -9.72 28.91
CA LEU A 34 13.48 -9.70 28.44
C LEU A 34 12.52 -9.82 29.64
N VAL A 35 11.72 -8.78 29.89
CA VAL A 35 10.75 -8.76 30.99
C VAL A 35 9.39 -9.24 30.51
N ASP A 36 8.89 -10.32 31.11
CA ASP A 36 7.57 -10.90 30.89
C ASP A 36 6.65 -10.55 32.07
N ASP A 37 5.59 -9.78 31.83
CA ASP A 37 4.62 -9.42 32.87
C ASP A 37 3.63 -10.55 33.20
N GLY A 38 3.74 -11.69 32.49
CA GLY A 38 2.87 -12.83 32.67
C GLY A 38 1.54 -12.71 31.91
N THR A 39 1.42 -11.77 30.96
CA THR A 39 0.24 -11.67 30.08
C THR A 39 0.03 -13.00 29.34
N PRO A 40 -1.15 -13.63 29.45
CA PRO A 40 -1.41 -14.92 28.83
C PRO A 40 -1.38 -14.84 27.30
N ALA A 41 -1.00 -15.95 26.66
CA ALA A 41 -1.07 -16.07 25.22
C ALA A 41 -2.53 -16.04 24.74
N ARG A 42 -2.78 -15.35 23.62
CA ARG A 42 -4.10 -15.19 23.03
C ARG A 42 -4.44 -16.37 22.11
N SER A 43 -5.66 -16.90 22.22
CA SER A 43 -6.12 -18.10 21.50
C SER A 43 -6.91 -17.74 20.24
N TYR A 44 -6.20 -17.38 19.17
CA TYR A 44 -6.76 -17.12 17.83
C TYR A 44 -5.70 -17.38 16.75
N ASP A 45 -6.15 -17.44 15.49
CA ASP A 45 -5.30 -17.61 14.32
C ASP A 45 -4.95 -16.24 13.73
N ALA A 46 -3.65 -15.99 13.62
CA ALA A 46 -3.11 -14.75 13.11
C ALA A 46 -2.77 -14.87 11.62
N PHE A 47 -3.12 -13.84 10.87
CA PHE A 47 -2.62 -13.65 9.51
C PHE A 47 -1.15 -13.19 9.55
N LEU A 48 -0.30 -13.88 8.81
CA LEU A 48 1.12 -13.59 8.62
C LEU A 48 1.30 -12.99 7.23
N SER A 49 1.48 -11.68 7.18
CA SER A 49 1.85 -10.98 5.96
C SER A 49 3.29 -11.31 5.52
N ALA A 50 3.64 -10.99 4.27
CA ALA A 50 4.97 -11.27 3.74
C ALA A 50 6.13 -10.66 4.57
N PRO A 51 6.10 -9.39 5.01
CA PRO A 51 7.08 -8.80 5.93
C PRO A 51 7.10 -9.45 7.33
N THR A 52 5.97 -9.95 7.80
CA THR A 52 5.95 -10.73 9.06
C THR A 52 6.68 -12.04 8.85
N MET A 53 6.42 -12.76 7.75
CA MET A 53 7.16 -13.97 7.42
C MET A 53 8.65 -13.70 7.19
N GLU A 54 9.01 -12.61 6.52
CA GLU A 54 10.40 -12.19 6.34
C GLU A 54 11.07 -11.83 7.67
N GLY A 55 10.36 -11.13 8.56
CA GLY A 55 10.84 -10.84 9.91
C GLY A 55 11.10 -12.11 10.71
N LEU A 56 10.19 -13.09 10.66
CA LEU A 56 10.36 -14.39 11.30
C LEU A 56 11.55 -15.16 10.72
N ARG A 57 11.72 -15.14 9.39
CA ARG A 57 12.86 -15.73 8.68
C ARG A 57 14.18 -15.10 9.12
N ARG A 58 14.26 -13.76 9.20
CA ARG A 58 15.45 -13.04 9.69
C ARG A 58 15.81 -13.39 11.13
N LEU A 59 14.81 -13.73 11.94
CA LEU A 59 14.98 -14.16 13.33
C LEU A 59 15.18 -15.67 13.50
N ALA A 60 15.21 -16.42 12.39
CA ALA A 60 15.27 -17.88 12.38
C ALA A 60 14.15 -18.54 13.24
N VAL A 61 12.96 -17.96 13.22
CA VAL A 61 11.78 -18.49 13.92
C VAL A 61 11.00 -19.38 12.97
N ASP A 62 10.99 -20.68 13.27
CA ASP A 62 10.17 -21.66 12.57
C ASP A 62 8.88 -21.95 13.34
N LEU A 63 7.76 -22.05 12.63
CA LEU A 63 6.47 -22.39 13.22
C LEU A 63 5.54 -23.04 12.17
N PRO A 64 4.62 -23.92 12.62
CA PRO A 64 3.57 -24.43 11.75
C PRO A 64 2.69 -23.27 11.26
N ALA A 65 2.63 -23.08 9.95
CA ALA A 65 1.79 -22.08 9.31
C ALA A 65 1.12 -22.67 8.07
N GLN A 66 -0.14 -22.32 7.85
CA GLN A 66 -0.90 -22.69 6.66
C GLN A 66 -0.71 -21.63 5.58
N PRO A 67 -0.32 -21.99 4.35
CA PRO A 67 -0.22 -21.04 3.25
C PRO A 67 -1.55 -20.34 2.98
N VAL A 68 -1.48 -19.04 2.73
CA VAL A 68 -2.61 -18.23 2.26
C VAL A 68 -2.22 -17.62 0.91
N ASP A 69 -2.93 -18.01 -0.15
CA ASP A 69 -2.66 -17.62 -1.55
C ASP A 69 -3.52 -16.44 -2.03
N GLY A 70 -4.58 -16.10 -1.29
CA GLY A 70 -5.54 -15.10 -1.69
C GLY A 70 -6.33 -14.49 -0.55
N ILE A 71 -6.65 -13.21 -0.69
CA ILE A 71 -7.60 -12.48 0.16
C ILE A 71 -8.84 -12.18 -0.67
N ASP A 72 -9.97 -12.77 -0.27
CA ASP A 72 -11.30 -12.39 -0.71
C ASP A 72 -11.67 -11.05 -0.06
N LEU A 73 -11.42 -9.97 -0.79
CA LEU A 73 -11.71 -8.61 -0.37
C LEU A 73 -13.15 -8.25 -0.75
N VAL A 74 -13.94 -7.87 0.23
CA VAL A 74 -15.36 -7.58 0.05
C VAL A 74 -15.70 -6.19 0.57
N PHE A 75 -16.46 -5.43 -0.22
CA PHE A 75 -16.97 -4.12 0.15
C PHE A 75 -18.50 -4.10 0.02
N GLY A 76 -19.20 -3.97 1.16
CA GLY A 76 -20.65 -4.10 1.19
C GLY A 76 -21.12 -5.48 0.68
N THR A 77 -22.29 -5.56 0.04
CA THR A 77 -22.85 -6.81 -0.52
C THR A 77 -22.57 -7.04 -2.00
N ARG A 78 -22.05 -6.04 -2.72
CA ARG A 78 -22.06 -6.04 -4.19
C ARG A 78 -20.68 -6.18 -4.82
N SER A 79 -19.61 -5.86 -4.10
CA SER A 79 -18.25 -5.82 -4.65
C SER A 79 -17.36 -6.83 -3.94
N ARG A 80 -17.00 -7.92 -4.62
CA ARG A 80 -16.03 -8.92 -4.17
C ARG A 80 -14.87 -8.99 -5.16
N ARG A 81 -13.65 -9.10 -4.65
CA ARG A 81 -12.45 -9.26 -5.47
C ARG A 81 -11.43 -10.16 -4.79
N LEU A 82 -10.88 -11.10 -5.54
CA LEU A 82 -9.75 -11.90 -5.09
C LEU A 82 -8.44 -11.11 -5.29
N VAL A 83 -7.69 -10.91 -4.21
CA VAL A 83 -6.36 -10.33 -4.24
C VAL A 83 -5.34 -11.45 -3.99
N PRO A 84 -4.52 -11.83 -4.98
CA PRO A 84 -3.49 -12.84 -4.78
C PRO A 84 -2.43 -12.32 -3.82
N VAL A 85 -2.03 -13.14 -2.86
CA VAL A 85 -1.02 -12.80 -1.84
C VAL A 85 -0.08 -13.98 -1.59
N ARG A 86 1.11 -13.69 -1.08
CA ARG A 86 1.99 -14.68 -0.48
C ARG A 86 2.00 -14.47 1.03
N ALA A 87 1.07 -15.13 1.71
CA ALA A 87 0.88 -14.99 3.14
C ALA A 87 0.78 -16.38 3.79
N ALA A 88 0.63 -16.38 5.10
CA ALA A 88 0.29 -17.58 5.84
C ALA A 88 -0.65 -17.27 7.00
N ALA A 89 -1.22 -18.29 7.61
CA ALA A 89 -1.95 -18.20 8.86
C ALA A 89 -1.28 -19.10 9.90
N CYS A 90 -1.22 -18.67 11.16
CA CYS A 90 -0.65 -19.47 12.25
C CYS A 90 -1.44 -19.30 13.56
N ASP A 91 -1.32 -20.27 14.47
CA ASP A 91 -1.81 -20.10 15.84
C ASP A 91 -0.99 -19.02 16.57
N HIS A 92 -1.66 -17.95 17.03
CA HIS A 92 -0.98 -16.81 17.65
C HIS A 92 -0.27 -17.21 18.95
N ALA A 93 -0.80 -18.17 19.71
CA ALA A 93 -0.15 -18.66 20.92
C ALA A 93 1.13 -19.45 20.63
N ALA A 94 1.17 -20.20 19.53
CA ALA A 94 2.36 -20.88 19.02
C ALA A 94 3.40 -19.87 18.54
N LEU A 95 2.99 -18.84 17.78
CA LEU A 95 3.86 -17.73 17.38
C LEU A 95 4.53 -17.05 18.59
N ALA A 96 3.75 -16.69 19.61
CA ALA A 96 4.26 -16.06 20.82
C ALA A 96 5.21 -16.98 21.63
N ARG A 97 4.99 -18.30 21.61
CA ARG A 97 5.92 -19.27 22.22
C ARG A 97 7.20 -19.41 21.40
N ALA A 98 7.09 -19.49 20.08
CA ALA A 98 8.23 -19.63 19.17
C ALA A 98 9.17 -18.41 19.27
N LEU A 99 8.62 -17.19 19.26
CA LEU A 99 9.39 -15.95 19.42
C LEU A 99 10.09 -15.87 20.79
N ARG A 100 9.39 -16.22 21.89
CA ARG A 100 10.01 -16.26 23.22
C ARG A 100 11.07 -17.34 23.34
N GLY A 101 10.87 -18.47 22.67
CA GLY A 101 11.87 -19.53 22.55
C GLY A 101 13.10 -19.04 21.80
N ALA A 102 12.93 -18.38 20.66
CA ALA A 102 14.02 -17.83 19.87
C ALA A 102 14.84 -16.81 20.66
N ALA A 103 14.20 -15.94 21.44
CA ALA A 103 14.90 -15.00 22.32
C ALA A 103 15.80 -15.71 23.33
N GLY A 104 15.31 -16.80 23.94
CA GLY A 104 16.10 -17.63 24.86
C GLY A 104 17.28 -18.33 24.18
N HIS A 105 17.06 -18.90 22.99
CA HIS A 105 18.14 -19.55 22.21
C HIS A 105 19.21 -18.54 21.74
N ALA A 106 18.81 -17.29 21.46
CA ALA A 106 19.74 -16.21 21.13
C ALA A 106 20.52 -15.68 22.35
N GLY A 107 20.15 -16.10 23.57
CA GLY A 107 20.85 -15.75 24.82
C GLY A 107 20.23 -14.62 25.63
N ALA A 108 18.98 -14.22 25.35
CA ALA A 108 18.26 -13.27 26.21
C ALA A 108 17.85 -13.94 27.54
N ASP A 109 18.17 -13.30 28.67
CA ASP A 109 17.67 -13.72 29.98
C ASP A 109 16.21 -13.26 30.14
N ARG A 110 15.30 -14.18 30.42
CA ARG A 110 13.87 -13.86 30.57
C ARG A 110 13.49 -13.87 32.04
N VAL A 111 13.00 -12.74 32.52
CA VAL A 111 12.52 -12.58 33.90
C VAL A 111 11.04 -12.27 33.91
N ARG A 112 10.29 -12.99 34.76
CA ARG A 112 8.88 -12.68 35.00
C ARG A 112 8.78 -11.61 36.09
N ALA A 113 8.40 -10.40 35.71
CA ALA A 113 8.28 -9.26 36.62
C ALA A 113 7.47 -8.11 35.99
N THR A 114 6.97 -7.20 36.81
CA THR A 114 6.51 -5.88 36.36
C THR A 114 7.67 -4.90 36.31
N ALA A 115 7.80 -4.16 35.21
CA ALA A 115 8.86 -3.16 35.04
C ALA A 115 8.30 -1.74 35.22
N ARG A 116 8.99 -0.93 36.03
CA ARG A 116 8.71 0.50 36.19
C ARG A 116 9.97 1.32 35.96
N LEU A 117 9.91 2.27 35.03
CA LEU A 117 10.99 3.24 34.81
C LEU A 117 11.05 4.22 35.99
N LEU A 118 12.24 4.37 36.59
CA LEU A 118 12.51 5.30 37.70
C LEU A 118 13.16 6.60 37.22
N GLY A 119 13.81 6.58 36.05
CA GLY A 119 14.48 7.73 35.46
C GLY A 119 15.78 7.34 34.76
N ARG A 120 16.75 8.25 34.76
CA ARG A 120 18.13 8.01 34.31
C ARG A 120 19.10 8.19 35.48
N ASP A 121 20.11 7.33 35.55
CA ASP A 121 21.19 7.36 36.53
C ASP A 121 22.54 7.23 35.81
N GLU A 122 23.40 8.24 35.90
CA GLU A 122 24.70 8.31 35.19
C GLU A 122 24.65 7.94 33.69
N GLY A 123 23.56 8.31 33.00
CA GLY A 123 23.35 8.01 31.58
C GLY A 123 22.75 6.62 31.28
N TRP A 124 22.54 5.79 32.29
CA TRP A 124 21.82 4.51 32.20
C TRP A 124 20.33 4.70 32.52
N PHE A 125 19.48 3.87 31.95
CA PHE A 125 18.08 3.77 32.35
C PHE A 125 17.97 3.00 33.66
N ALA A 126 17.31 3.58 34.66
CA ALA A 126 17.08 2.94 35.96
C ALA A 126 15.64 2.42 36.04
N LEU A 127 15.48 1.11 36.22
CA LEU A 127 14.18 0.44 36.32
C LEU A 127 14.05 -0.32 37.64
N ALA A 128 12.82 -0.46 38.14
CA ALA A 128 12.47 -1.42 39.18
C ALA A 128 11.71 -2.59 38.56
N LEU A 129 12.22 -3.82 38.76
CA LEU A 129 11.56 -5.08 38.42
C LEU A 129 10.98 -5.69 39.69
N ASP A 130 9.67 -5.59 39.90
CA ASP A 130 9.00 -5.95 41.17
C ASP A 130 9.70 -5.37 42.42
N GLY A 131 10.20 -4.13 42.29
CA GLY A 131 10.93 -3.42 43.33
C GLY A 131 12.45 -3.65 43.35
N VAL A 132 12.98 -4.60 42.57
CA VAL A 132 14.42 -4.86 42.45
C VAL A 132 15.05 -3.88 41.44
N PRO A 133 16.07 -3.09 41.82
CA PRO A 133 16.67 -2.10 40.91
C PRO A 133 17.57 -2.76 39.85
N VAL A 134 17.38 -2.34 38.60
CA VAL A 134 18.14 -2.76 37.42
C VAL A 134 18.54 -1.52 36.61
N LEU A 135 19.80 -1.47 36.18
CA LEU A 135 20.32 -0.45 35.30
C LEU A 135 20.53 -1.04 33.90
N ALA A 136 20.05 -0.34 32.87
CA ALA A 136 20.21 -0.75 31.48
C ALA A 136 20.78 0.39 30.63
N ARG A 137 21.71 0.08 29.73
CA ARG A 137 22.27 1.12 28.84
C ARG A 137 21.24 1.55 27.80
N HIS A 138 20.54 0.58 27.21
CA HIS A 138 19.42 0.80 26.31
C HIS A 138 18.11 0.27 26.90
N LEU A 139 17.02 0.96 26.63
CA LEU A 139 15.66 0.57 27.01
C LEU A 139 14.82 0.44 25.74
N VAL A 140 14.23 -0.74 25.55
CA VAL A 140 13.22 -1.00 24.52
C VAL A 140 11.88 -1.24 25.21
N VAL A 141 10.84 -0.51 24.80
CA VAL A 141 9.52 -0.56 25.41
C VAL A 141 8.54 -1.22 24.44
N ALA A 142 8.10 -2.44 24.80
CA ALA A 142 7.24 -3.32 24.02
C ALA A 142 6.02 -3.82 24.82
N THR A 143 5.59 -3.05 25.82
CA THR A 143 4.49 -3.39 26.73
C THR A 143 3.10 -3.34 26.07
N GLY A 144 3.03 -2.98 24.79
CA GLY A 144 1.79 -2.78 24.07
C GLY A 144 1.00 -1.60 24.64
N THR A 145 -0.30 -1.79 24.80
CA THR A 145 -1.25 -0.75 25.22
C THR A 145 -1.52 -0.74 26.73
N SER A 146 -0.96 -1.66 27.51
CA SER A 146 -1.24 -1.78 28.95
C SER A 146 -0.69 -0.63 29.81
N GLY A 147 0.16 0.26 29.24
CA GLY A 147 0.85 1.33 29.97
C GLY A 147 0.46 2.78 29.62
N ARG A 148 -0.52 3.03 28.74
CA ARG A 148 -0.85 4.39 28.25
C ARG A 148 -2.36 4.69 28.18
N PRO A 149 -3.06 4.95 29.29
CA PRO A 149 -4.49 5.28 29.26
C PRO A 149 -4.79 6.51 28.37
N GLY A 150 -5.86 6.45 27.56
CA GLY A 150 -6.46 7.64 26.91
C GLY A 150 -6.00 7.97 25.48
N HIS A 151 -5.36 7.04 24.76
CA HIS A 151 -4.90 7.27 23.38
C HIS A 151 -5.41 6.27 22.32
N TRP A 152 -6.38 5.44 22.69
CA TRP A 152 -6.92 4.40 21.80
C TRP A 152 -7.82 5.01 20.72
N MET A 153 -7.71 4.51 19.49
CA MET A 153 -8.56 4.94 18.38
C MET A 153 -9.70 3.96 18.09
N GLY A 154 -9.64 2.75 18.66
CA GLY A 154 -10.60 1.69 18.37
C GLY A 154 -10.44 0.47 19.25
N THR A 155 -11.26 -0.55 18.99
CA THR A 155 -11.18 -1.87 19.62
C THR A 155 -11.15 -2.94 18.53
N ALA A 156 -10.27 -3.92 18.70
CA ALA A 156 -10.28 -5.14 17.91
C ALA A 156 -10.80 -6.30 18.75
N CYS A 157 -11.59 -7.18 18.13
CA CYS A 157 -12.15 -8.38 18.73
C CYS A 157 -11.95 -9.57 17.78
N VAL A 158 -11.64 -10.76 18.29
CA VAL A 158 -11.50 -11.99 17.52
C VAL A 158 -11.96 -13.20 18.32
N GLN A 159 -12.58 -14.16 17.63
CA GLN A 159 -12.92 -15.47 18.17
C GLN A 159 -12.76 -16.56 17.11
N ARG A 160 -12.38 -17.77 17.54
CA ARG A 160 -12.39 -18.96 16.69
C ARG A 160 -13.80 -19.51 16.51
N PHE A 161 -14.13 -19.94 15.31
CA PHE A 161 -15.36 -20.61 14.96
C PHE A 161 -15.09 -21.90 14.20
N ALA A 162 -15.82 -22.95 14.55
CA ALA A 162 -15.92 -24.19 13.77
C ALA A 162 -17.13 -24.11 12.82
N GLY A 163 -17.12 -24.93 11.77
CA GLY A 163 -18.21 -25.04 10.80
C GLY A 163 -17.92 -24.38 9.45
N ILE A 164 -16.67 -23.95 9.20
CA ILE A 164 -16.29 -23.29 7.95
C ILE A 164 -14.90 -23.71 7.48
N ASP A 165 -14.81 -24.07 6.19
CA ASP A 165 -13.54 -24.27 5.51
C ASP A 165 -13.28 -23.11 4.53
N LEU A 166 -12.18 -22.39 4.77
CA LEU A 166 -11.73 -21.30 3.94
C LEU A 166 -10.63 -21.73 2.94
N GLY A 167 -10.15 -22.97 3.02
CA GLY A 167 -9.02 -23.46 2.23
C GLY A 167 -7.77 -22.61 2.43
N THR A 168 -7.13 -22.22 1.34
CA THR A 168 -5.94 -21.34 1.32
C THR A 168 -6.29 -19.85 1.24
N ARG A 169 -7.55 -19.47 1.48
CA ARG A 169 -8.00 -18.07 1.36
C ARG A 169 -8.38 -17.47 2.69
N THR A 170 -8.26 -16.15 2.78
CA THR A 170 -8.76 -15.33 3.89
C THR A 170 -9.85 -14.40 3.36
N THR A 171 -10.87 -14.10 4.17
CA THR A 171 -11.86 -13.08 3.81
C THR A 171 -11.55 -11.78 4.56
N LEU A 172 -11.59 -10.66 3.85
CA LEU A 172 -11.49 -9.31 4.42
C LEU A 172 -12.69 -8.49 3.94
N ALA A 173 -13.69 -8.35 4.80
CA ALA A 173 -14.89 -7.60 4.55
C ALA A 173 -14.80 -6.20 5.16
N VAL A 174 -15.20 -5.23 4.35
CA VAL A 174 -15.15 -3.81 4.64
C VAL A 174 -16.61 -3.35 4.71
N ALA A 175 -17.16 -3.27 5.92
CA ALA A 175 -18.56 -2.92 6.11
C ALA A 175 -18.77 -1.45 5.70
N GLN A 176 -19.68 -1.21 4.75
CA GLN A 176 -20.04 0.16 4.37
C GLN A 176 -20.90 0.77 5.49
N PRO A 177 -20.59 1.99 5.97
CA PRO A 177 -21.49 2.70 6.86
C PRO A 177 -22.78 3.04 6.10
N ASP A 178 -23.91 3.02 6.80
CA ASP A 178 -25.21 3.36 6.26
C ASP A 178 -25.17 4.75 5.63
N GLY A 179 -25.70 4.87 4.41
CA GLY A 179 -25.69 6.12 3.63
C GLY A 179 -26.35 7.30 4.35
N THR A 180 -27.18 7.01 5.35
CA THR A 180 -27.95 7.96 6.17
C THR A 180 -27.26 8.39 7.47
N ASP A 181 -26.23 7.68 7.93
CA ASP A 181 -25.50 8.03 9.16
C ASP A 181 -24.00 8.33 8.91
N PRO A 182 -23.64 9.60 8.70
CA PRO A 182 -22.26 10.05 8.53
C PRO A 182 -21.46 10.08 9.84
N ARG A 183 -21.90 9.37 10.88
CA ARG A 183 -21.18 9.18 12.16
C ARG A 183 -20.95 7.71 12.51
N GLN A 184 -21.47 6.77 11.72
CA GLN A 184 -21.26 5.34 11.98
C GLN A 184 -19.78 4.99 11.80
N PRO A 185 -19.13 4.36 12.80
CA PRO A 185 -17.74 3.99 12.68
C PRO A 185 -17.59 2.88 11.63
N PRO A 186 -16.56 2.95 10.78
CA PRO A 186 -16.18 1.83 9.92
C PRO A 186 -15.97 0.57 10.72
N THR A 187 -16.31 -0.55 10.09
CA THR A 187 -16.00 -1.84 10.65
C THR A 187 -15.32 -2.69 9.60
N CYS A 188 -14.09 -3.13 9.89
CA CYS A 188 -13.39 -4.11 9.09
C CYS A 188 -13.55 -5.46 9.75
N VAL A 189 -14.06 -6.43 9.00
CA VAL A 189 -14.33 -7.79 9.44
C VAL A 189 -13.40 -8.70 8.66
N TRP A 190 -12.82 -9.70 9.30
CA TRP A 190 -11.94 -10.65 8.64
C TRP A 190 -12.17 -12.07 9.12
N ALA A 191 -11.87 -13.04 8.26
CA ALA A 191 -11.90 -14.46 8.58
C ALA A 191 -10.62 -15.13 8.07
N VAL A 192 -9.82 -15.67 8.97
CA VAL A 192 -8.51 -16.28 8.69
C VAL A 192 -8.59 -17.80 8.93
N PRO A 193 -8.08 -18.65 8.02
CA PRO A 193 -8.10 -20.10 8.21
C PRO A 193 -7.24 -20.55 9.39
N ALA A 194 -7.67 -21.58 10.11
CA ALA A 194 -6.89 -22.18 11.19
C ALA A 194 -5.88 -23.22 10.64
N PRO A 195 -4.60 -23.22 11.08
CA PRO A 195 -3.61 -24.18 10.62
C PRO A 195 -3.95 -25.61 11.05
N GLY A 196 -3.96 -26.55 10.09
CA GLY A 196 -4.06 -27.98 10.38
C GLY A 196 -5.49 -28.51 10.49
N GLY A 197 -6.40 -28.09 9.59
CA GLY A 197 -7.77 -28.58 9.44
C GLY A 197 -7.88 -30.08 9.09
N GLY A 198 -7.40 -30.96 9.97
CA GLY A 198 -7.60 -32.40 9.93
C GLY A 198 -8.86 -32.86 10.68
N ALA A 199 -9.68 -31.93 11.16
CA ALA A 199 -11.03 -32.25 11.65
C ALA A 199 -12.00 -32.26 10.46
N SER A 200 -13.00 -33.14 10.48
CA SER A 200 -14.08 -33.20 9.49
C SER A 200 -14.94 -31.92 9.41
N VAL A 201 -14.65 -30.93 10.27
CA VAL A 201 -15.31 -29.63 10.37
C VAL A 201 -14.22 -28.55 10.36
N GLY A 202 -14.22 -27.67 9.35
CA GLY A 202 -13.24 -26.58 9.22
C GLY A 202 -13.35 -25.54 10.34
N VAL A 203 -12.25 -24.81 10.60
CA VAL A 203 -12.14 -23.78 11.65
C VAL A 203 -11.53 -22.50 11.07
N ALA A 204 -12.08 -21.35 11.46
CA ALA A 204 -11.54 -20.03 11.12
C ALA A 204 -11.61 -19.07 12.32
N SER A 205 -10.65 -18.15 12.41
CA SER A 205 -10.74 -17.01 13.33
C SER A 205 -11.46 -15.86 12.65
N VAL A 206 -12.58 -15.42 13.23
CA VAL A 206 -13.33 -14.24 12.77
C VAL A 206 -13.01 -13.09 13.69
N GLY A 207 -12.58 -11.98 13.10
CA GLY A 207 -12.25 -10.77 13.84
C GLY A 207 -12.84 -9.52 13.23
N VAL A 208 -12.82 -8.47 14.04
CA VAL A 208 -13.43 -7.18 13.73
C VAL A 208 -12.65 -6.05 14.36
N ALA A 209 -12.44 -4.98 13.61
CA ALA A 209 -11.82 -3.74 14.06
C ALA A 209 -12.77 -2.56 13.79
N GLY A 210 -13.06 -1.78 14.83
CA GLY A 210 -13.85 -0.56 14.73
C GLY A 210 -13.03 0.66 15.17
N VAL A 211 -13.03 1.72 14.37
CA VAL A 211 -12.33 3.00 14.63
C VAL A 211 -13.35 4.09 14.94
N GLY A 212 -13.23 4.74 16.09
CA GLY A 212 -14.16 5.79 16.53
C GLY A 212 -15.08 5.32 17.66
N GLY A 213 -15.01 6.00 18.80
CA GLY A 213 -15.90 5.78 19.93
C GLY A 213 -17.27 6.39 19.65
N ALA A 214 -18.23 5.57 19.23
CA ALA A 214 -19.64 5.78 19.48
C ALA A 214 -20.34 4.42 19.50
N SER A 215 -21.00 4.16 20.63
CA SER A 215 -21.88 3.05 21.00
C SER A 215 -22.44 2.20 19.86
N VAL A 216 -22.22 0.89 19.94
CA VAL A 216 -23.14 -0.10 19.39
C VAL A 216 -24.43 -0.01 20.22
N GLY A 217 -25.46 0.64 19.68
CA GLY A 217 -26.77 0.79 20.33
C GLY A 217 -27.44 2.10 19.93
N GLY A 218 -28.57 1.99 19.25
CA GLY A 218 -29.31 3.13 18.71
C GLY A 218 -29.83 4.13 19.75
N ALA A 219 -30.24 5.28 19.20
CA ALA A 219 -30.96 6.39 19.81
C ALA A 219 -30.13 7.42 20.61
N GLY A 220 -29.81 8.53 19.92
CA GLY A 220 -30.11 9.86 20.42
C GLY A 220 -29.01 10.64 21.18
N VAL A 221 -28.94 11.92 20.81
CA VAL A 221 -28.50 13.08 21.60
C VAL A 221 -26.98 13.35 21.71
N GLY A 222 -26.53 14.31 20.89
CA GLY A 222 -26.00 15.59 21.37
C GLY A 222 -24.64 15.65 22.09
N ALA A 223 -23.79 16.51 21.53
CA ALA A 223 -22.75 17.30 22.20
C ALA A 223 -21.47 16.60 22.70
N ALA A 224 -20.39 17.39 22.65
CA ALA A 224 -19.12 17.13 23.28
C ALA A 224 -19.30 16.54 24.69
N GLY A 225 -18.86 15.30 24.89
CA GLY A 225 -18.97 14.63 26.19
C GLY A 225 -19.14 13.11 26.20
N ALA A 226 -19.36 12.43 25.06
CA ALA A 226 -19.32 10.96 24.99
C ALA A 226 -17.90 10.52 24.57
N GLY A 227 -17.05 9.92 25.38
CA GLY A 227 -17.25 9.17 26.60
C GLY A 227 -16.48 7.86 26.41
N ASP A 228 -15.39 7.71 27.15
CA ASP A 228 -14.39 6.64 27.23
C ASP A 228 -14.93 5.20 27.49
N ARG A 229 -16.15 4.87 27.03
CA ARG A 229 -16.74 3.53 27.24
C ARG A 229 -16.09 2.52 26.28
N PRO A 230 -15.50 1.43 26.80
CA PRO A 230 -15.06 0.31 25.97
C PRO A 230 -16.23 -0.18 25.13
N VAL A 231 -16.01 -0.37 23.83
CA VAL A 231 -17.00 -1.02 22.97
C VAL A 231 -17.15 -2.46 23.44
N ASP A 232 -18.38 -2.94 23.56
CA ASP A 232 -18.68 -4.31 23.95
C ASP A 232 -18.12 -5.30 22.90
N PRO A 233 -17.14 -6.15 23.26
CA PRO A 233 -16.52 -7.10 22.33
C PRO A 233 -17.52 -8.07 21.71
N ASP A 234 -18.55 -8.48 22.46
CA ASP A 234 -19.57 -9.42 21.98
C ASP A 234 -20.46 -8.75 20.93
N ALA A 235 -20.81 -7.48 21.14
CA ALA A 235 -21.58 -6.69 20.18
C ALA A 235 -20.81 -6.45 18.86
N LEU A 236 -19.50 -6.18 18.95
CA LEU A 236 -18.63 -6.07 17.77
C LEU A 236 -18.57 -7.39 16.99
N LEU A 237 -18.42 -8.51 17.70
CA LEU A 237 -18.34 -9.82 17.07
C LEU A 237 -19.67 -10.23 16.43
N ALA A 238 -20.80 -9.91 17.05
CA ALA A 238 -22.12 -10.12 16.46
C ALA A 238 -22.30 -9.36 15.14
N LEU A 239 -21.81 -8.12 15.07
CA LEU A 239 -21.78 -7.33 13.83
C LEU A 239 -20.90 -8.00 12.77
N ALA A 240 -19.72 -8.49 13.16
CA ALA A 240 -18.82 -9.20 12.27
C ALA A 240 -19.48 -10.42 11.62
N LEU A 241 -20.14 -11.25 12.43
CA LEU A 241 -20.86 -12.44 11.96
C LEU A 241 -22.05 -12.06 11.06
N ALA A 242 -22.80 -11.02 11.40
CA ALA A 242 -23.90 -10.55 10.58
C ALA A 242 -23.43 -10.10 9.19
N GLU A 243 -22.32 -9.37 9.12
CA GLU A 243 -21.73 -8.95 7.84
C GLU A 243 -21.22 -10.13 7.02
N LEU A 244 -20.48 -11.06 7.63
CA LEU A 244 -19.98 -12.24 6.92
C LEU A 244 -21.12 -13.12 6.39
N ARG A 245 -22.19 -13.32 7.17
CA ARG A 245 -23.40 -14.06 6.73
C ARG A 245 -24.09 -13.42 5.55
N ARG A 246 -24.09 -12.09 5.50
CA ARG A 246 -24.67 -11.32 4.40
C ARG A 246 -23.84 -11.44 3.11
N ILE A 247 -22.55 -11.66 3.25
CA ILE A 247 -21.58 -11.75 2.15
C ILE A 247 -21.49 -13.19 1.61
N ASP A 248 -21.50 -14.19 2.48
CA ASP A 248 -21.29 -15.59 2.13
C ASP A 248 -22.07 -16.51 3.08
N ALA A 249 -22.95 -17.34 2.49
CA ALA A 249 -23.83 -18.24 3.23
C ALA A 249 -23.07 -19.27 4.08
N ARG A 250 -21.79 -19.56 3.78
CA ARG A 250 -20.94 -20.47 4.57
C ARG A 250 -20.72 -19.99 6.01
N PHE A 251 -20.94 -18.72 6.31
CA PHE A 251 -20.81 -18.17 7.68
C PHE A 251 -22.10 -18.28 8.52
N THR A 252 -23.15 -18.93 8.03
CA THR A 252 -24.45 -19.03 8.72
C THR A 252 -24.37 -19.87 9.99
N ASP A 253 -23.85 -21.10 9.86
CA ASP A 253 -23.90 -22.13 10.90
C ASP A 253 -22.60 -22.24 11.71
N LEU A 254 -21.92 -21.11 11.91
CA LEU A 254 -20.70 -21.05 12.71
C LEU A 254 -20.94 -21.36 14.19
N VAL A 255 -20.08 -22.19 14.77
CA VAL A 255 -20.10 -22.55 16.19
C VAL A 255 -18.86 -21.99 16.89
N PRO A 256 -18.99 -21.20 17.96
CA PRO A 256 -17.85 -20.72 18.73
C PRO A 256 -16.93 -21.87 19.19
N ALA A 257 -15.63 -21.74 18.93
CA ALA A 257 -14.61 -22.77 19.18
C ALA A 257 -13.46 -22.27 20.10
N GLY A 258 -13.63 -21.14 20.77
CA GLY A 258 -12.63 -20.57 21.67
C GLY A 258 -13.14 -19.32 22.40
N PRO A 259 -12.36 -18.77 23.35
CA PRO A 259 -12.73 -17.54 24.04
C PRO A 259 -12.65 -16.33 23.10
N VAL A 260 -13.47 -15.31 23.37
CA VAL A 260 -13.35 -14.00 22.74
C VAL A 260 -12.06 -13.31 23.23
N VAL A 261 -11.26 -12.83 22.30
CA VAL A 261 -10.05 -12.05 22.57
C VAL A 261 -10.27 -10.64 22.07
N SER A 262 -10.08 -9.65 22.93
CA SER A 262 -10.20 -8.24 22.55
C SER A 262 -9.03 -7.40 23.07
N GLY A 263 -8.84 -6.24 22.43
CA GLY A 263 -7.83 -5.28 22.85
C GLY A 263 -7.99 -3.94 22.14
N PRO A 264 -7.44 -2.86 22.73
CA PRO A 264 -7.49 -1.55 22.10
C PRO A 264 -6.57 -1.49 20.87
N ILE A 265 -6.98 -0.70 19.88
CA ILE A 265 -6.20 -0.37 18.70
C ILE A 265 -5.48 0.95 18.97
N ASP A 266 -4.16 0.90 19.08
CA ASP A 266 -3.29 2.08 19.12
C ASP A 266 -2.61 2.27 17.77
N ALA A 267 -3.13 3.22 16.99
CA ALA A 267 -2.52 3.73 15.77
C ALA A 267 -2.01 5.17 15.95
N GLY A 268 -1.70 5.56 17.19
CA GLY A 268 -1.26 6.90 17.58
C GLY A 268 0.21 7.20 17.31
N PHE A 269 0.84 6.50 16.36
CA PHE A 269 2.24 6.68 15.97
C PHE A 269 2.59 8.16 15.73
N VAL A 270 3.59 8.62 16.47
CA VAL A 270 4.19 9.95 16.33
C VAL A 270 5.69 9.77 16.44
N PRO A 271 6.46 9.84 15.33
CA PRO A 271 7.89 9.52 15.33
C PRO A 271 8.70 10.26 16.40
N GLU A 272 8.36 11.52 16.68
CA GLU A 272 9.02 12.36 17.69
C GLU A 272 8.87 11.79 19.11
N ARG A 273 7.79 11.05 19.38
CA ARG A 273 7.45 10.53 20.70
C ARG A 273 7.97 9.12 20.94
N LEU A 274 8.50 8.45 19.92
CA LEU A 274 8.95 7.06 20.01
C LEU A 274 10.25 6.87 20.78
N THR A 275 10.99 7.96 20.98
CA THR A 275 12.31 7.91 21.57
C THR A 275 12.40 8.58 22.93
N VAL A 276 11.30 9.09 23.52
CA VAL A 276 11.36 9.94 24.74
C VAL A 276 11.93 9.18 25.94
N ASP A 277 11.37 8.01 26.24
CA ASP A 277 11.74 7.17 27.40
C ASP A 277 12.26 5.79 26.94
N GLY A 278 13.26 5.80 26.06
CA GLY A 278 13.76 4.60 25.38
C GLY A 278 13.16 4.44 23.98
N LEU A 279 13.26 3.25 23.40
CA LEU A 279 12.81 2.92 22.04
C LEU A 279 11.46 2.21 22.10
N LEU A 280 10.37 2.90 21.78
CA LEU A 280 9.03 2.31 21.73
C LEU A 280 8.89 1.47 20.46
N ILE A 281 8.37 0.24 20.58
CA ILE A 281 8.14 -0.67 19.44
C ILE A 281 6.73 -1.29 19.46
N GLY A 282 6.29 -1.80 18.31
CA GLY A 282 4.98 -2.45 18.13
C GLY A 282 3.80 -1.58 18.57
N ALA A 283 2.82 -2.18 19.25
CA ALA A 283 1.65 -1.46 19.73
C ALA A 283 1.99 -0.32 20.71
N ALA A 284 3.10 -0.40 21.47
CA ALA A 284 3.54 0.69 22.36
C ALA A 284 4.01 1.93 21.57
N ALA A 285 4.43 1.73 20.32
CA ALA A 285 4.76 2.78 19.37
C ALA A 285 3.56 3.28 18.57
N GLY A 286 2.35 2.76 18.83
CA GLY A 286 1.16 3.07 18.03
C GLY A 286 1.22 2.48 16.63
N LEU A 287 1.91 1.35 16.44
CA LEU A 287 2.09 0.68 15.15
C LEU A 287 1.03 -0.42 14.88
N THR A 288 -0.23 -0.16 15.23
CA THR A 288 -1.35 -1.08 14.94
C THR A 288 -2.17 -0.52 13.79
N ASN A 289 -2.41 -1.28 12.72
CA ASN A 289 -3.24 -0.87 11.60
C ASN A 289 -4.62 -0.41 12.13
N PRO A 290 -5.01 0.86 11.92
CA PRO A 290 -6.31 1.36 12.38
C PRO A 290 -7.47 0.63 11.72
N PHE A 291 -7.32 0.21 10.46
CA PHE A 291 -8.38 -0.34 9.64
C PHE A 291 -8.64 -1.80 9.97
N THR A 292 -7.59 -2.63 9.99
CA THR A 292 -7.73 -4.08 10.20
C THR A 292 -7.51 -4.51 11.65
N GLY A 293 -6.92 -3.66 12.49
CA GLY A 293 -6.44 -4.03 13.82
C GLY A 293 -5.18 -4.90 13.82
N GLU A 294 -4.59 -5.17 12.66
CA GLU A 294 -3.35 -5.94 12.51
C GLU A 294 -2.16 -5.16 13.09
N GLY A 295 -1.30 -5.81 13.88
CA GLY A 295 -0.13 -5.15 14.48
C GLY A 295 1.11 -6.02 14.58
N LEU A 296 1.11 -7.23 14.02
CA LEU A 296 2.25 -8.14 14.01
C LEU A 296 3.34 -7.65 13.07
N SER A 297 2.98 -7.16 11.88
CA SER A 297 3.93 -6.61 10.91
C SER A 297 4.66 -5.40 11.51
N GLY A 298 3.90 -4.45 12.07
CA GLY A 298 4.46 -3.30 12.80
C GLY A 298 5.31 -3.71 14.00
N ALA A 299 4.92 -4.76 14.74
CA ALA A 299 5.68 -5.32 15.85
C ALA A 299 7.04 -5.87 15.43
N LEU A 300 7.11 -6.75 14.43
CA LEU A 300 8.38 -7.35 14.00
C LEU A 300 9.29 -6.32 13.32
N GLN A 301 8.75 -5.49 12.42
CA GLN A 301 9.55 -4.50 11.70
C GLN A 301 10.18 -3.49 12.66
N SER A 302 9.40 -2.90 13.58
CA SER A 302 9.94 -1.93 14.54
C SER A 302 10.91 -2.56 15.54
N ALA A 303 10.72 -3.83 15.89
CA ALA A 303 11.67 -4.59 16.70
C ALA A 303 13.04 -4.74 16.00
N LEU A 304 13.04 -5.10 14.71
CA LEU A 304 14.27 -5.23 13.92
C LEU A 304 14.97 -3.88 13.74
N LEU A 305 14.23 -2.80 13.43
CA LEU A 305 14.81 -1.46 13.30
C LEU A 305 15.42 -0.96 14.61
N ALA A 306 14.79 -1.25 15.76
CA ALA A 306 15.34 -0.94 17.08
C ALA A 306 16.64 -1.71 17.33
N ALA A 307 16.64 -3.02 17.02
CA ALA A 307 17.80 -3.87 17.17
C ALA A 307 18.98 -3.43 16.29
N GLU A 308 18.73 -3.07 15.03
CA GLU A 308 19.72 -2.52 14.11
C GLU A 308 20.31 -1.20 14.62
N SER A 309 19.48 -0.33 15.18
CA SER A 309 19.91 0.98 15.70
C SER A 309 20.79 0.86 16.94
N ILE A 310 20.43 -0.02 17.88
CA ILE A 310 21.25 -0.32 19.06
C ILE A 310 22.54 -1.05 18.65
N THR A 311 22.47 -1.98 17.70
CA THR A 311 23.64 -2.72 17.20
C THR A 311 24.66 -1.79 16.55
N ALA A 312 24.22 -0.76 15.82
CA ALA A 312 25.08 0.25 15.22
C ALA A 312 25.71 1.21 16.25
N HIS A 313 25.05 1.40 17.39
CA HIS A 313 25.45 2.35 18.43
C HIS A 313 25.36 1.70 19.84
N PRO A 314 26.15 0.64 20.10
CA PRO A 314 26.00 -0.17 21.31
C PRO A 314 26.33 0.60 22.58
N ASP A 315 27.27 1.55 22.50
CA ASP A 315 27.71 2.33 23.64
C ASP A 315 27.11 3.74 23.73
N ASP A 316 26.32 4.16 22.72
CA ASP A 316 25.73 5.50 22.62
C ASP A 316 24.19 5.42 22.45
N PRO A 317 23.44 5.44 23.56
CA PRO A 317 21.98 5.41 23.54
C PRO A 317 21.34 6.57 22.78
N ASP A 318 21.94 7.75 22.79
CA ASP A 318 21.35 8.91 22.12
C ASP A 318 21.59 8.86 20.61
N ALA A 319 22.73 8.32 20.15
CA ALA A 319 22.91 7.99 18.73
C ALA A 319 21.97 6.87 18.28
N ALA A 320 21.81 5.80 19.07
CA ALA A 320 20.85 4.74 18.80
C ALA A 320 19.41 5.28 18.66
N ARG A 321 19.01 6.22 19.53
CA ARG A 321 17.70 6.89 19.45
C ARG A 321 17.54 7.70 18.16
N ARG A 322 18.52 8.52 17.78
CA ARG A 322 18.48 9.31 16.53
C ARG A 322 18.42 8.39 15.31
N ALA A 323 19.25 7.35 15.30
CA ALA A 323 19.31 6.32 14.28
C ALA A 323 17.98 5.57 14.13
N TYR A 324 17.33 5.22 15.23
CA TYR A 324 16.02 4.58 15.24
C TYR A 324 14.90 5.52 14.77
N ALA A 325 14.88 6.75 15.28
CA ALA A 325 13.90 7.75 14.86
C ALA A 325 13.96 7.97 13.34
N GLN A 326 15.15 8.05 12.75
CA GLN A 326 15.31 8.18 11.31
C GLN A 326 14.82 6.93 10.56
N ARG A 327 15.22 5.73 10.99
CA ARG A 327 14.81 4.47 10.34
C ARG A 327 13.30 4.25 10.38
N VAL A 328 12.68 4.48 11.54
CA VAL A 328 11.23 4.36 11.73
C VAL A 328 10.48 5.45 10.99
N ARG A 329 11.06 6.64 10.86
CA ARG A 329 10.52 7.67 9.97
C ARG A 329 10.51 7.17 8.54
N THR A 330 11.63 6.70 8.02
CA THR A 330 11.71 6.15 6.66
C THR A 330 10.74 4.98 6.45
N ALA A 331 10.66 4.04 7.40
CA ALA A 331 9.87 2.82 7.24
C ALA A 331 8.35 3.00 7.42
N PHE A 332 7.90 3.95 8.25
CA PHE A 332 6.48 4.05 8.65
C PHE A 332 5.83 5.43 8.45
N VAL A 333 6.59 6.49 8.12
CA VAL A 333 6.00 7.82 7.89
C VAL A 333 5.03 7.76 6.71
N GLY A 334 3.86 8.37 6.91
CA GLY A 334 2.76 8.33 5.95
C GLY A 334 1.79 7.17 6.11
N TYR A 335 1.96 6.24 7.06
CA TYR A 335 0.97 5.18 7.29
C TYR A 335 0.04 5.44 8.49
N PHE A 336 0.61 5.68 9.66
CA PHE A 336 -0.17 5.91 10.88
C PHE A 336 -0.52 7.41 11.09
N GLU A 337 0.23 8.32 10.48
CA GLU A 337 -0.21 9.73 10.32
C GLU A 337 -1.47 9.79 9.44
N THR A 338 -1.51 8.96 8.38
CA THR A 338 -2.67 8.74 7.51
C THR A 338 -3.85 8.18 8.28
N ALA A 339 -3.65 7.21 9.18
CA ALA A 339 -4.68 6.67 10.05
C ALA A 339 -5.43 7.74 10.87
N ARG A 340 -4.66 8.66 11.48
CA ARG A 340 -5.16 9.70 12.38
C ARG A 340 -5.87 10.85 11.65
N HIS A 341 -5.43 11.17 10.43
CA HIS A 341 -6.09 12.18 9.58
C HIS A 341 -7.26 11.61 8.80
N ALA A 342 -7.17 10.35 8.35
CA ALA A 342 -8.27 9.62 7.71
C ALA A 342 -9.46 9.50 8.67
N SER A 343 -9.27 9.31 9.97
CA SER A 343 -10.38 9.26 10.95
C SER A 343 -11.21 10.55 11.03
N ARG A 344 -10.68 11.71 10.61
CA ARG A 344 -11.40 13.00 10.61
C ARG A 344 -12.14 13.32 9.30
N ARG A 345 -11.74 12.72 8.17
CA ARG A 345 -12.37 12.88 6.83
C ARG A 345 -12.87 11.53 6.26
N TYR A 346 -13.15 10.61 7.19
CA TYR A 346 -13.20 9.16 7.03
C TYR A 346 -14.26 8.63 6.04
N HIS A 347 -15.44 9.26 6.01
CA HIS A 347 -16.54 8.82 5.14
C HIS A 347 -16.23 8.96 3.65
N LEU A 348 -15.43 9.96 3.25
CA LEU A 348 -15.05 10.14 1.85
C LEU A 348 -14.08 9.03 1.42
N THR A 349 -13.00 8.80 2.16
CA THR A 349 -12.00 7.76 1.88
C THR A 349 -12.62 6.36 1.79
N TRP A 350 -13.60 6.05 2.64
CA TRP A 350 -14.26 4.74 2.63
C TRP A 350 -15.22 4.55 1.46
N ARG A 351 -15.94 5.61 1.08
CA ARG A 351 -16.79 5.61 -0.11
C ARG A 351 -15.95 5.52 -1.38
N VAL A 352 -14.81 6.22 -1.44
CA VAL A 352 -13.79 6.10 -2.49
C VAL A 352 -13.32 4.65 -2.61
N LEU A 353 -12.95 4.00 -1.50
CA LEU A 353 -12.44 2.63 -1.49
C LEU A 353 -13.46 1.58 -1.90
N ALA A 354 -14.67 1.68 -1.36
CA ALA A 354 -15.71 0.70 -1.57
C ALA A 354 -16.27 0.73 -2.99
N ASP A 355 -16.22 1.88 -3.65
CA ASP A 355 -16.62 2.03 -5.05
C ASP A 355 -15.42 1.84 -6.00
N ALA A 356 -14.20 2.21 -5.58
CA ALA A 356 -12.99 1.79 -6.28
C ALA A 356 -12.86 0.26 -6.31
N ALA A 357 -13.42 -0.49 -5.36
CA ALA A 357 -13.40 -1.96 -5.31
C ALA A 357 -13.79 -2.66 -6.61
N SER A 358 -14.80 -2.13 -7.29
CA SER A 358 -15.36 -2.67 -8.53
C SER A 358 -14.64 -2.16 -9.79
N SER A 359 -13.70 -1.21 -9.66
CA SER A 359 -13.03 -0.55 -10.78
C SER A 359 -11.63 -1.11 -11.04
N ASP A 360 -11.36 -1.51 -12.27
CA ASP A 360 -10.01 -1.87 -12.75
C ASP A 360 -9.20 -0.66 -13.22
N GLN A 361 -9.68 0.56 -12.99
CA GLN A 361 -8.95 1.75 -13.40
C GLN A 361 -7.60 1.86 -12.66
N PRO A 362 -6.54 2.34 -13.36
CA PRO A 362 -5.19 2.52 -12.80
C PRO A 362 -5.15 3.21 -11.43
N PHE A 363 -5.93 4.28 -11.28
CA PHE A 363 -5.99 5.06 -10.06
C PHE A 363 -6.68 4.30 -8.92
N ALA A 364 -7.83 3.67 -9.21
CA ALA A 364 -8.59 2.88 -8.26
C ALA A 364 -7.79 1.66 -7.75
N ALA A 365 -7.10 0.96 -8.66
CA ALA A 365 -6.26 -0.19 -8.31
C ALA A 365 -5.11 0.19 -7.35
N LYS A 366 -4.45 1.32 -7.61
CA LYS A 366 -3.37 1.82 -6.75
C LYS A 366 -3.89 2.36 -5.42
N ALA A 367 -5.04 3.04 -5.40
CA ALA A 367 -5.67 3.53 -4.16
C ALA A 367 -6.06 2.37 -3.22
N ARG A 368 -6.64 1.27 -3.76
CA ARG A 368 -6.96 0.07 -2.96
C ARG A 368 -5.72 -0.54 -2.32
N ARG A 369 -4.65 -0.71 -3.10
CA ARG A 369 -3.38 -1.27 -2.62
C ARG A 369 -2.77 -0.41 -1.51
N ALA A 370 -2.79 0.90 -1.67
CA ALA A 370 -2.19 1.84 -0.72
C ALA A 370 -2.86 1.83 0.67
N ILE A 371 -4.17 1.56 0.72
CA ILE A 371 -4.97 1.70 1.95
C ILE A 371 -5.19 0.37 2.67
N LEU A 372 -5.42 -0.73 1.94
CA LEU A 372 -5.77 -2.02 2.55
C LEU A 372 -4.57 -2.81 3.06
N PHE A 373 -3.39 -2.58 2.49
CA PHE A 373 -2.18 -3.29 2.86
C PHE A 373 -1.26 -2.34 3.66
N PRO A 374 -1.06 -2.59 4.98
CA PRO A 374 -0.25 -1.73 5.85
C PRO A 374 1.15 -1.43 5.33
N GLU A 375 1.65 -2.30 4.49
CA GLU A 375 3.08 -2.57 4.31
C GLU A 375 3.72 -1.69 3.25
N GLY A 376 2.94 -0.81 2.61
CA GLY A 376 3.37 -0.33 1.32
C GLY A 376 3.64 -1.54 0.42
N ILE A 377 4.40 -1.33 -0.63
CA ILE A 377 4.61 -2.36 -1.64
C ILE A 377 5.62 -3.43 -1.13
N ALA A 378 6.31 -3.20 0.00
CA ALA A 378 7.50 -3.93 0.47
C ALA A 378 7.37 -5.46 0.66
N GLY A 379 6.17 -6.04 0.51
CA GLY A 379 5.91 -7.47 0.63
C GLY A 379 5.74 -8.26 -0.67
N LEU A 380 5.79 -7.64 -1.86
CA LEU A 380 5.42 -8.32 -3.10
C LEU A 380 6.48 -8.18 -4.21
N GLY A 381 7.32 -9.21 -4.35
CA GLY A 381 8.05 -9.49 -5.59
C GLY A 381 9.45 -8.91 -5.67
N GLU A 382 10.44 -9.80 -5.56
CA GLU A 382 11.82 -9.57 -5.98
C GLU A 382 11.84 -9.32 -7.49
N GLN A 383 12.19 -8.09 -7.90
CA GLN A 383 13.15 -7.77 -8.96
C GLN A 383 13.23 -6.24 -9.07
N ARG A 384 14.44 -5.70 -8.83
CA ARG A 384 14.76 -4.28 -8.97
C ARG A 384 15.11 -3.99 -10.43
N VAL A 385 14.60 -2.90 -10.96
CA VAL A 385 15.13 -2.33 -12.21
C VAL A 385 16.34 -1.49 -11.82
N ALA A 386 17.44 -1.63 -12.54
CA ALA A 386 18.62 -0.80 -12.34
C ALA A 386 18.25 0.67 -12.61
N ILE A 387 18.17 1.50 -11.57
CA ILE A 387 18.15 2.95 -11.73
C ILE A 387 19.51 3.32 -12.35
N PRO A 388 19.55 3.96 -13.51
CA PRO A 388 20.80 4.26 -14.18
C PRO A 388 21.63 5.25 -13.37
N ASP A 389 22.95 5.02 -13.27
CA ASP A 389 23.87 5.82 -12.46
C ASP A 389 23.28 6.13 -11.05
N ALA A 390 22.63 5.14 -10.42
CA ALA A 390 21.84 5.30 -9.19
C ALA A 390 22.48 6.21 -8.12
N PRO A 391 23.79 6.14 -7.80
CA PRO A 391 24.39 7.02 -6.80
C PRO A 391 24.30 8.51 -7.16
N LEU A 392 24.29 8.85 -8.45
CA LEU A 392 24.26 10.21 -8.96
C LEU A 392 22.86 10.83 -8.89
N VAL A 393 21.83 10.03 -9.20
CA VAL A 393 20.45 10.50 -9.38
C VAL A 393 19.58 10.29 -8.14
N GLN A 394 19.93 9.32 -7.29
CA GLN A 394 19.16 8.95 -6.10
C GLN A 394 18.93 10.12 -5.12
N PRO A 395 19.91 11.01 -4.82
CA PRO A 395 19.64 12.16 -3.96
C PRO A 395 18.53 13.08 -4.50
N PHE A 396 18.50 13.28 -5.82
CA PHE A 396 17.47 14.10 -6.47
C PHE A 396 16.09 13.44 -6.40
N LEU A 397 16.01 12.14 -6.71
CA LEU A 397 14.74 11.41 -6.65
C LEU A 397 14.20 11.32 -5.23
N LEU A 398 15.06 11.09 -4.23
CA LEU A 398 14.65 11.11 -2.82
C LEU A 398 14.09 12.48 -2.40
N ALA A 399 14.68 13.58 -2.89
CA ALA A 399 14.15 14.91 -2.63
C ALA A 399 12.81 15.16 -3.34
N CYS A 400 12.61 14.64 -4.56
CA CYS A 400 11.32 14.74 -5.27
C CYS A 400 10.23 14.03 -4.47
N ASP A 401 10.53 12.82 -4.02
CA ASP A 401 9.64 12.02 -3.19
C ASP A 401 9.30 12.71 -1.88
N GLU A 402 10.30 13.25 -1.18
CA GLU A 402 10.09 13.97 0.08
C GLU A 402 9.11 15.14 -0.12
N VAL A 403 9.28 15.91 -1.20
CA VAL A 403 8.36 17.01 -1.55
C VAL A 403 6.96 16.47 -1.85
N ALA A 404 6.83 15.52 -2.77
CA ALA A 404 5.54 14.98 -3.20
C ALA A 404 4.76 14.38 -2.02
N ILE A 405 5.44 13.59 -1.19
CA ILE A 405 4.90 13.01 0.04
C ILE A 405 4.48 14.12 1.00
N SER A 406 5.34 15.10 1.28
CA SER A 406 5.04 16.16 2.27
C SER A 406 3.78 16.95 1.93
N VAL A 407 3.51 17.15 0.64
CA VAL A 407 2.42 17.97 0.10
C VAL A 407 1.12 17.19 0.12
N ILE A 408 1.13 15.95 -0.37
CA ILE A 408 -0.06 15.10 -0.36
C ILE A 408 -0.44 14.71 1.08
N ARG A 409 0.55 14.38 1.92
CA ARG A 409 0.37 13.88 3.29
C ARG A 409 -0.36 14.85 4.20
N ARG A 410 -0.31 16.16 3.94
CA ARG A 410 -1.02 17.15 4.78
C ARG A 410 -2.53 17.05 4.66
N GLU A 411 -3.04 16.70 3.49
CA GLU A 411 -4.47 16.86 3.16
C GLU A 411 -5.14 15.53 2.76
N TRP A 412 -4.44 14.68 1.99
CA TRP A 412 -4.93 13.41 1.45
C TRP A 412 -3.90 12.29 1.64
N PRO A 413 -3.68 11.84 2.89
CA PRO A 413 -2.49 11.05 3.22
C PRO A 413 -2.43 9.66 2.55
N PHE A 414 -3.58 9.11 2.14
CA PHE A 414 -3.64 7.87 1.37
C PHE A 414 -3.13 8.01 -0.08
N LEU A 415 -3.22 9.21 -0.67
CA LEU A 415 -2.65 9.50 -1.99
C LEU A 415 -1.13 9.65 -1.92
N ALA A 416 -0.54 9.89 -0.74
CA ALA A 416 0.92 10.08 -0.60
C ALA A 416 1.69 8.82 -0.98
N ARG A 417 1.07 7.65 -0.81
CA ARG A 417 1.60 6.35 -1.24
C ARG A 417 1.50 6.10 -2.75
N LEU A 418 0.68 6.86 -3.48
CA LEU A 418 0.71 6.87 -4.94
C LEU A 418 1.96 7.57 -5.48
N ALA A 419 2.51 8.51 -4.69
CA ALA A 419 3.64 9.36 -5.04
C ALA A 419 5.00 8.89 -4.50
N SER A 420 5.05 7.97 -3.53
CA SER A 420 6.30 7.46 -2.94
C SER A 420 6.97 6.38 -3.80
N ILE A 421 8.30 6.46 -3.96
CA ILE A 421 9.16 5.31 -4.28
C ILE A 421 9.25 4.44 -3.03
N GLU A 422 8.52 3.34 -2.98
CA GLU A 422 9.11 2.12 -2.40
C GLU A 422 8.86 0.96 -3.35
N ASP A 423 10.00 0.35 -3.66
CA ASP A 423 10.37 -0.54 -4.75
C ASP A 423 9.99 -1.98 -4.38
N THR A 424 9.00 -2.57 -5.04
CA THR A 424 8.66 -4.00 -4.90
C THR A 424 7.69 -4.41 -6.01
N GLY A 425 8.08 -5.40 -6.82
CA GLY A 425 7.26 -5.92 -7.91
C GLY A 425 7.37 -5.14 -9.23
N ASP A 426 8.42 -5.45 -10.00
CA ASP A 426 8.41 -5.73 -11.45
C ASP A 426 7.71 -4.75 -12.42
N SER A 427 7.40 -3.52 -11.98
CA SER A 427 6.75 -2.47 -12.78
C SER A 427 7.67 -1.26 -12.92
N GLN A 428 8.28 -1.14 -14.10
CA GLN A 428 9.06 0.02 -14.54
C GLN A 428 8.15 1.24 -14.70
N ARG A 429 7.77 1.91 -13.60
CA ARG A 429 6.96 3.12 -13.70
C ARG A 429 7.72 4.18 -14.50
N PRO A 430 7.08 4.87 -15.46
CA PRO A 430 7.70 6.04 -16.06
C PRO A 430 7.86 7.07 -14.93
N ARG A 431 9.09 7.56 -14.73
CA ARG A 431 9.43 8.62 -13.78
C ARG A 431 9.62 9.92 -14.55
N PRO A 432 8.61 10.79 -14.67
CA PRO A 432 8.77 12.10 -15.28
C PRO A 432 9.91 12.91 -14.65
N ALA A 433 10.21 12.71 -13.36
CA ALA A 433 11.34 13.35 -12.70
C ALA A 433 12.70 12.95 -13.31
N LEU A 434 12.87 11.70 -13.75
CA LEU A 434 14.10 11.25 -14.42
C LEU A 434 14.27 11.89 -15.80
N LEU A 435 13.17 11.96 -16.56
CA LEU A 435 13.14 12.63 -17.85
C LEU A 435 13.48 14.12 -17.72
N PHE A 436 12.81 14.79 -16.79
CA PHE A 436 13.05 16.18 -16.44
C PHE A 436 14.50 16.41 -16.02
N LEU A 437 15.05 15.55 -15.16
CA LEU A 437 16.44 15.67 -14.69
C LEU A 437 17.44 15.52 -15.83
N GLY A 438 17.27 14.50 -16.69
CA GLY A 438 18.13 14.30 -17.85
C GLY A 438 18.11 15.51 -18.80
N ALA A 439 16.94 16.11 -19.02
CA ALA A 439 16.79 17.31 -19.80
C ALA A 439 17.37 18.57 -19.12
N LEU A 440 17.25 18.68 -17.79
CA LEU A 440 17.80 19.78 -16.98
C LEU A 440 19.31 19.92 -17.14
N ILE A 441 20.02 18.79 -17.25
CA ILE A 441 21.48 18.77 -17.39
C ILE A 441 21.95 18.63 -18.83
N ALA A 442 21.07 18.78 -19.84
CA ALA A 442 21.38 18.46 -21.24
C ALA A 442 22.45 19.35 -21.91
N ASP A 443 22.67 20.55 -21.41
CA ASP A 443 23.72 21.47 -21.89
C ASP A 443 24.83 21.63 -20.84
N ARG A 444 25.12 22.84 -20.35
CA ARG A 444 26.23 23.10 -19.41
C ARG A 444 25.84 23.00 -17.92
N SER A 445 24.59 22.70 -17.64
CA SER A 445 24.05 22.70 -16.27
C SER A 445 24.43 21.45 -15.49
N THR A 446 24.66 21.63 -14.18
CA THR A 446 24.95 20.55 -13.23
C THR A 446 23.70 20.11 -12.50
N LEU A 447 23.73 18.91 -11.93
CA LEU A 447 22.66 18.41 -11.06
C LEU A 447 22.45 19.35 -9.87
N ASP A 448 21.21 19.82 -9.70
CA ASP A 448 20.83 20.70 -8.60
C ASP A 448 19.53 20.20 -7.97
N VAL A 449 19.63 19.74 -6.72
CA VAL A 449 18.52 19.22 -5.92
C VAL A 449 17.42 20.27 -5.70
N ARG A 450 17.71 21.58 -5.87
CA ARG A 450 16.70 22.64 -5.77
C ARG A 450 15.57 22.51 -6.81
N HIS A 451 15.80 21.81 -7.92
CA HIS A 451 14.75 21.54 -8.92
C HIS A 451 13.86 20.34 -8.56
N ALA A 452 14.12 19.66 -7.43
CA ALA A 452 13.31 18.53 -6.98
C ALA A 452 11.85 18.90 -6.73
N THR A 453 11.57 20.12 -6.24
CA THR A 453 10.19 20.61 -6.06
C THR A 453 9.44 20.72 -7.40
N THR A 454 10.11 21.22 -8.44
CA THR A 454 9.54 21.32 -9.79
C THR A 454 9.30 19.92 -10.38
N ALA A 455 10.26 19.01 -10.24
CA ALA A 455 10.11 17.63 -10.69
C ALA A 455 8.97 16.89 -9.96
N ALA A 456 8.86 17.06 -8.64
CA ALA A 456 7.75 16.54 -7.85
C ALA A 456 6.40 17.08 -8.34
N ALA A 457 6.33 18.38 -8.65
CA ALA A 457 5.11 18.98 -9.20
C ALA A 457 4.72 18.36 -10.55
N ILE A 458 5.67 18.11 -11.44
CA ILE A 458 5.45 17.41 -12.71
C ILE A 458 4.95 15.98 -12.48
N GLU A 459 5.52 15.24 -11.52
CA GLU A 459 5.06 13.89 -11.17
C GLU A 459 3.63 13.90 -10.60
N LEU A 460 3.30 14.86 -9.71
CA LEU A 460 1.95 15.01 -9.16
C LEU A 460 0.92 15.36 -10.23
N ALA A 461 1.25 16.29 -11.14
CA ALA A 461 0.35 16.65 -12.23
C ALA A 461 0.19 15.50 -13.23
N THR A 462 1.25 14.77 -13.53
CA THR A 462 1.17 13.55 -14.35
C THR A 462 0.23 12.54 -13.70
N LEU A 463 0.36 12.31 -12.40
CA LEU A 463 -0.50 11.38 -11.66
C LEU A 463 -1.97 11.85 -11.63
N GLY A 464 -2.20 13.14 -11.39
CA GLY A 464 -3.52 13.75 -11.44
C GLY A 464 -4.15 13.65 -12.83
N ALA A 465 -3.37 13.91 -13.90
CA ALA A 465 -3.84 13.80 -15.27
C ALA A 465 -4.21 12.36 -15.64
N LEU A 466 -3.38 11.39 -15.22
CA LEU A 466 -3.61 9.95 -15.42
C LEU A 466 -4.90 9.46 -14.73
N ALA A 467 -5.30 10.09 -13.61
CA ALA A 467 -6.54 9.73 -12.91
C ALA A 467 -7.78 9.89 -13.80
N PHE A 468 -7.77 10.84 -14.72
CA PHE A 468 -8.91 11.10 -15.62
C PHE A 468 -8.74 10.51 -17.02
N LEU A 469 -7.79 9.58 -17.24
CA LEU A 469 -7.68 8.96 -18.57
C LEU A 469 -8.96 8.20 -18.90
N HIS A 470 -9.48 7.39 -18.00
CA HIS A 470 -10.59 6.51 -18.33
C HIS A 470 -11.93 7.13 -17.90
N PRO A 471 -12.98 7.07 -18.72
CA PRO A 471 -14.31 7.44 -18.27
C PRO A 471 -14.72 6.57 -17.08
N PRO A 472 -15.46 7.11 -16.09
CA PRO A 472 -15.99 6.31 -15.00
C PRO A 472 -16.91 5.21 -15.56
N PRO A 473 -17.01 4.04 -14.90
CA PRO A 473 -17.88 2.96 -15.36
C PRO A 473 -19.35 3.44 -15.46
N PRO A 474 -20.13 2.89 -16.41
CA PRO A 474 -21.52 3.30 -16.60
C PRO A 474 -22.38 3.01 -15.36
N ARG A 475 -23.30 3.94 -15.07
CA ARG A 475 -24.16 3.92 -13.87
C ARG A 475 -25.04 2.66 -13.81
N THR A 476 -25.15 2.05 -12.63
CA THR A 476 -26.22 1.09 -12.31
C THR A 476 -27.20 1.70 -11.30
N GLY A 477 -28.17 2.50 -11.77
CA GLY A 477 -29.32 2.96 -10.96
C GLY A 477 -29.59 4.47 -10.88
N VAL A 478 -30.77 4.82 -10.35
CA VAL A 478 -31.35 6.17 -10.29
C VAL A 478 -31.04 6.86 -8.95
N ARG A 479 -30.45 8.07 -9.01
CA ARG A 479 -30.34 9.11 -7.95
C ARG A 479 -29.34 8.99 -6.79
N ASP A 480 -28.33 8.12 -6.85
CA ASP A 480 -27.17 8.20 -5.93
C ASP A 480 -25.93 8.84 -6.59
N VAL A 481 -25.07 9.46 -5.76
CA VAL A 481 -23.74 9.98 -6.16
C VAL A 481 -22.83 8.80 -6.47
N ASP A 482 -22.23 8.80 -7.65
CA ASP A 482 -21.16 7.86 -8.01
C ASP A 482 -19.89 8.29 -7.28
N TRP A 483 -19.56 7.57 -6.20
CA TRP A 483 -18.46 7.95 -5.32
C TRP A 483 -17.11 7.56 -5.90
N ALA A 484 -17.02 6.59 -6.82
CA ALA A 484 -15.82 6.27 -7.58
C ALA A 484 -15.47 7.40 -8.54
N ALA A 485 -16.45 7.88 -9.31
CA ALA A 485 -16.27 9.04 -10.18
C ALA A 485 -15.93 10.29 -9.36
N ALA A 486 -16.67 10.57 -8.28
CA ALA A 486 -16.41 11.71 -7.42
C ALA A 486 -15.02 11.63 -6.75
N ALA A 487 -14.59 10.44 -6.33
CA ALA A 487 -13.28 10.20 -5.76
C ALA A 487 -12.15 10.47 -6.74
N THR A 488 -12.26 9.95 -7.96
CA THR A 488 -11.29 10.17 -9.02
C THR A 488 -11.18 11.65 -9.33
N VAL A 489 -12.32 12.36 -9.44
CA VAL A 489 -12.35 13.79 -9.68
C VAL A 489 -11.68 14.57 -8.55
N LEU A 490 -12.11 14.37 -7.30
CA LEU A 490 -11.57 15.09 -6.16
C LEU A 490 -10.08 14.81 -5.94
N SER A 491 -9.64 13.57 -6.18
CA SER A 491 -8.22 13.21 -6.05
C SER A 491 -7.38 13.84 -7.16
N GLY A 492 -7.86 13.79 -8.40
CA GLY A 492 -7.20 14.43 -9.53
C GLY A 492 -7.11 15.95 -9.35
N ASP A 493 -8.20 16.61 -8.97
CA ASP A 493 -8.25 18.05 -8.70
C ASP A 493 -7.29 18.43 -7.57
N PHE A 494 -7.26 17.65 -6.50
CA PHE A 494 -6.33 17.86 -5.40
C PHE A 494 -4.86 17.78 -5.87
N LEU A 495 -4.50 16.73 -6.61
CA LEU A 495 -3.13 16.52 -7.11
C LEU A 495 -2.70 17.63 -8.07
N LEU A 496 -3.59 18.02 -8.99
CA LEU A 496 -3.35 19.13 -9.92
C LEU A 496 -3.18 20.45 -9.16
N ALA A 497 -4.03 20.74 -8.18
CA ALA A 497 -3.92 21.94 -7.37
C ALA A 497 -2.61 21.98 -6.55
N GLN A 498 -2.21 20.84 -5.97
CA GLN A 498 -0.93 20.74 -5.27
C GLN A 498 0.26 20.93 -6.22
N ALA A 499 0.20 20.33 -7.41
CA ALA A 499 1.23 20.49 -8.43
C ALA A 499 1.36 21.95 -8.89
N SER A 500 0.24 22.62 -9.19
CA SER A 500 0.22 24.04 -9.55
C SER A 500 0.81 24.93 -8.45
N ARG A 501 0.51 24.64 -7.17
CA ARG A 501 1.13 25.36 -6.04
C ARG A 501 2.64 25.18 -6.02
N LEU A 502 3.13 23.94 -6.18
CA LEU A 502 4.57 23.67 -6.16
C LEU A 502 5.31 24.35 -7.31
N ILE A 503 4.76 24.34 -8.52
CA ILE A 503 5.34 25.09 -9.65
C ILE A 503 5.37 26.58 -9.37
N ALA A 504 4.26 27.15 -8.86
CA ALA A 504 4.20 28.57 -8.51
C ALA A 504 5.22 28.96 -7.43
N GLU A 505 5.59 28.04 -6.53
CA GLU A 505 6.61 28.25 -5.50
C GLU A 505 8.04 28.05 -6.01
N SER A 506 8.30 27.01 -6.81
CA SER A 506 9.67 26.62 -7.20
C SER A 506 10.13 27.14 -8.55
N ALA A 507 9.22 27.39 -9.49
CA ALA A 507 9.50 27.89 -10.83
C ALA A 507 8.37 28.83 -11.32
N PRO A 508 8.21 30.02 -10.71
CA PRO A 508 7.12 30.95 -11.03
C PRO A 508 7.00 31.26 -12.53
N ASP A 509 8.13 31.47 -13.20
CA ASP A 509 8.19 31.78 -14.64
C ASP A 509 7.69 30.63 -15.53
N ALA A 510 7.71 29.39 -15.03
CA ALA A 510 7.19 28.21 -15.72
C ALA A 510 5.68 28.01 -15.52
N SER A 511 5.02 28.76 -14.63
CA SER A 511 3.62 28.53 -14.24
C SER A 511 2.65 28.64 -15.42
N TRP A 512 2.90 29.58 -16.35
CA TRP A 512 2.07 29.75 -17.55
C TRP A 512 2.17 28.52 -18.46
N MET A 513 3.39 28.09 -18.78
CA MET A 513 3.62 26.90 -19.59
C MET A 513 3.05 25.63 -18.95
N PHE A 514 3.11 25.55 -17.62
CA PHE A 514 2.52 24.45 -16.86
C PHE A 514 0.99 24.45 -16.94
N ALA A 515 0.35 25.61 -16.80
CA ALA A 515 -1.09 25.74 -16.94
C ALA A 515 -1.57 25.42 -18.37
N ASP A 516 -0.84 25.89 -19.38
CA ASP A 516 -1.12 25.58 -20.79
C ASP A 516 -1.02 24.07 -21.06
N TRP A 517 0.00 23.40 -20.49
CA TRP A 517 0.14 21.94 -20.58
C TRP A 517 -1.03 21.19 -19.92
N LEU A 518 -1.49 21.63 -18.75
CA LEU A 518 -2.66 21.02 -18.10
C LEU A 518 -3.94 21.20 -18.94
N ALA A 519 -4.11 22.37 -19.58
CA ALA A 519 -5.22 22.64 -20.48
C ALA A 519 -5.15 21.79 -21.75
N GLU A 520 -3.96 21.63 -22.34
CA GLU A 520 -3.72 20.73 -23.48
C GLU A 520 -4.08 19.29 -23.13
N LEU A 521 -3.58 18.76 -22.01
CA LEU A 521 -3.92 17.41 -21.54
C LEU A 521 -5.42 17.23 -21.32
N ALA A 522 -6.12 18.22 -20.78
CA ALA A 522 -7.57 18.19 -20.66
C ALA A 522 -8.27 18.15 -22.03
N GLY A 523 -7.83 18.96 -22.99
CA GLY A 523 -8.35 18.96 -24.35
C GLY A 523 -8.14 17.64 -25.09
N LEU A 524 -6.93 17.07 -25.01
CA LEU A 524 -6.59 15.79 -25.64
C LEU A 524 -7.42 14.63 -25.06
N ARG A 525 -7.61 14.59 -23.73
CA ARG A 525 -8.47 13.59 -23.07
C ARG A 525 -9.93 13.76 -23.44
N ALA A 526 -10.44 15.00 -23.47
CA ALA A 526 -11.81 15.28 -23.89
C ALA A 526 -12.08 14.83 -25.33
N ALA A 527 -11.11 15.02 -26.23
CA ALA A 527 -11.22 14.55 -27.61
C ALA A 527 -11.28 13.02 -27.73
N ALA A 528 -10.59 12.27 -26.84
CA ALA A 528 -10.64 10.81 -26.81
C ALA A 528 -12.02 10.25 -26.41
N LEU A 529 -12.81 11.03 -25.65
CA LEU A 529 -14.16 10.67 -25.22
C LEU A 529 -15.22 10.87 -26.31
N ASP A 530 -14.90 11.58 -27.39
CA ASP A 530 -15.82 11.83 -28.50
C ASP A 530 -15.86 10.61 -29.44
N PRO A 531 -16.95 9.82 -29.46
CA PRO A 531 -17.03 8.60 -30.28
C PRO A 531 -17.02 8.91 -31.78
N ASP A 532 -17.41 10.13 -32.18
CA ASP A 532 -17.48 10.54 -33.58
C ASP A 532 -16.12 11.01 -34.13
N LYS A 533 -15.09 11.09 -33.26
CA LYS A 533 -13.73 11.47 -33.62
C LYS A 533 -12.77 10.31 -33.43
N PRO A 534 -11.74 10.19 -34.30
CA PRO A 534 -10.66 9.23 -34.08
C PRO A 534 -9.93 9.60 -32.78
N SER A 535 -9.86 8.67 -31.83
CA SER A 535 -9.09 8.85 -30.61
C SER A 535 -7.61 8.98 -30.96
N GLN A 536 -6.92 9.95 -30.38
CA GLN A 536 -5.48 10.16 -30.55
C GLN A 536 -4.74 9.95 -29.23
N PRO A 537 -4.79 8.74 -28.64
CA PRO A 537 -4.18 8.49 -27.34
C PRO A 537 -2.67 8.67 -27.36
N GLU A 538 -2.02 8.46 -28.52
CA GLU A 538 -0.61 8.78 -28.74
C GLU A 538 -0.26 10.22 -28.36
N LEU A 539 -1.14 11.20 -28.63
CA LEU A 539 -0.89 12.60 -28.28
C LEU A 539 -0.97 12.85 -26.77
N VAL A 540 -1.86 12.14 -26.07
CA VAL A 540 -1.97 12.25 -24.61
C VAL A 540 -0.68 11.76 -23.95
N TYR A 541 -0.21 10.58 -24.34
CA TYR A 541 1.05 10.05 -23.83
C TYR A 541 2.25 10.88 -24.29
N ALA A 542 2.27 11.36 -25.54
CA ALA A 542 3.33 12.25 -26.00
C ALA A 542 3.42 13.53 -25.16
N ALA A 543 2.29 14.20 -24.89
CA ALA A 543 2.23 15.41 -24.07
C ALA A 543 2.71 15.17 -22.61
N LEU A 544 2.44 14.00 -22.03
CA LEU A 544 2.90 13.65 -20.68
C LEU A 544 4.43 13.56 -20.55
N PHE A 545 5.15 13.29 -21.66
CA PHE A 545 6.61 13.15 -21.68
C PHE A 545 7.32 14.35 -22.34
N GLU A 546 6.70 14.97 -23.34
CA GLU A 546 7.18 16.20 -24.01
C GLU A 546 7.43 17.32 -23.01
N PHE A 547 6.40 17.64 -22.19
CA PHE A 547 6.48 18.78 -21.29
C PHE A 547 7.60 18.66 -20.26
N PRO A 548 7.76 17.53 -19.51
CA PRO A 548 8.89 17.35 -18.60
C PRO A 548 10.25 17.51 -19.28
N ALA A 549 10.41 17.00 -20.51
CA ALA A 549 11.66 17.10 -21.25
C ALA A 549 11.93 18.55 -21.69
N ARG A 550 10.95 19.23 -22.26
CA ARG A 550 11.08 20.62 -22.69
C ARG A 550 11.32 21.57 -21.52
N ILE A 551 10.54 21.46 -20.44
CA ILE A 551 10.68 22.36 -19.29
C ILE A 551 11.99 22.11 -18.53
N GLY A 552 12.45 20.86 -18.46
CA GLY A 552 13.79 20.53 -17.96
C GLY A 552 14.87 21.27 -18.74
N ALA A 553 14.85 21.19 -20.07
CA ALA A 553 15.81 21.88 -20.93
C ALA A 553 15.81 23.41 -20.73
N ILE A 554 14.62 24.01 -20.60
CA ILE A 554 14.46 25.47 -20.42
C ILE A 554 15.00 25.90 -19.06
N LEU A 555 14.62 25.24 -17.97
CA LEU A 555 15.12 25.55 -16.62
C LEU A 555 16.62 25.26 -16.48
N GLY A 556 17.13 24.31 -17.27
CA GLY A 556 18.55 24.02 -17.41
C GLY A 556 19.32 25.07 -18.22
N GLY A 557 18.67 26.11 -18.74
CA GLY A 557 19.31 27.17 -19.54
C GLY A 557 19.81 26.70 -20.90
N ALA A 558 19.27 25.60 -21.44
CA ALA A 558 19.69 25.07 -22.72
C ALA A 558 19.31 25.99 -23.89
N PRO A 559 20.10 26.05 -24.98
CA PRO A 559 19.75 26.85 -26.14
C PRO A 559 18.52 26.27 -26.87
N ALA A 560 17.79 27.11 -27.61
CA ALA A 560 16.54 26.75 -28.29
C ALA A 560 16.62 25.45 -29.13
N ARG A 561 17.76 25.18 -29.78
CA ARG A 561 17.98 23.94 -30.53
C ARG A 561 17.90 22.68 -29.65
N VAL A 562 18.45 22.73 -28.43
CA VAL A 562 18.47 21.62 -27.48
C VAL A 562 17.10 21.47 -26.83
N VAL A 563 16.45 22.60 -26.53
CA VAL A 563 15.06 22.61 -26.04
C VAL A 563 14.13 21.94 -27.04
N HIS A 564 14.22 22.28 -28.33
CA HIS A 564 13.41 21.67 -29.38
C HIS A 564 13.72 20.17 -29.55
N ALA A 565 14.99 19.79 -29.54
CA ALA A 565 15.38 18.38 -29.61
C ALA A 565 14.84 17.57 -28.41
N LEU A 566 14.84 18.15 -27.21
CA LEU A 566 14.31 17.48 -26.02
C LEU A 566 12.78 17.42 -26.00
N ALA A 567 12.10 18.41 -26.58
CA ALA A 567 10.66 18.32 -26.83
C ALA A 567 10.33 17.14 -27.77
N GLU A 568 11.01 17.02 -28.91
CA GLU A 568 10.86 15.89 -29.85
C GLU A 568 11.23 14.55 -29.19
N TYR A 569 12.28 14.53 -28.38
CA TYR A 569 12.67 13.37 -27.59
C TYR A 569 11.54 12.92 -26.66
N GLY A 570 10.98 13.84 -25.86
CA GLY A 570 9.89 13.55 -24.94
C GLY A 570 8.63 13.11 -25.66
N TYR A 571 8.27 13.79 -26.76
CA TYR A 571 7.15 13.42 -27.63
C TYR A 571 7.25 11.95 -28.08
N HIS A 572 8.42 11.53 -28.58
CA HIS A 572 8.64 10.15 -29.01
C HIS A 572 8.75 9.15 -27.86
N CYS A 573 9.25 9.55 -26.68
CA CYS A 573 9.21 8.71 -25.49
C CYS A 573 7.77 8.34 -25.10
N GLY A 574 6.84 9.30 -25.13
CA GLY A 574 5.44 9.05 -24.81
C GLY A 574 4.78 8.05 -25.77
N ARG A 575 5.06 8.17 -27.08
CA ARG A 575 4.58 7.21 -28.09
C ARG A 575 5.16 5.81 -27.88
N ALA A 576 6.47 5.73 -27.63
CA ALA A 576 7.13 4.46 -27.32
C ALA A 576 6.54 3.80 -26.06
N PHE A 577 6.20 4.61 -25.05
CA PHE A 577 5.57 4.14 -23.82
C PHE A 577 4.20 3.52 -24.08
N LEU A 578 3.31 4.21 -24.82
CA LEU A 578 1.99 3.68 -25.16
C LEU A 578 2.08 2.31 -25.86
N HIS A 579 2.90 2.19 -26.90
CA HIS A 579 3.01 0.93 -27.64
C HIS A 579 3.65 -0.19 -26.81
N ALA A 580 4.55 0.14 -25.88
CA ALA A 580 5.06 -0.83 -24.92
C ALA A 580 3.99 -1.27 -23.91
N GLU A 581 3.04 -0.41 -23.52
CA GLU A 581 1.86 -0.82 -22.75
C GLU A 581 0.94 -1.73 -23.58
N ASP A 582 0.73 -1.42 -24.86
CA ASP A 582 -0.05 -2.26 -25.77
C ASP A 582 0.56 -3.66 -25.90
N VAL A 583 1.88 -3.78 -26.00
CA VAL A 583 2.60 -5.08 -26.01
C VAL A 583 2.30 -5.89 -24.75
N LEU A 584 2.41 -5.28 -23.57
CA LEU A 584 2.10 -5.95 -22.29
C LEU A 584 0.63 -6.41 -22.25
N ALA A 585 -0.29 -5.52 -22.62
CA ALA A 585 -1.72 -5.79 -22.63
C ALA A 585 -2.07 -6.93 -23.61
N VAL A 586 -1.51 -6.91 -24.82
CA VAL A 586 -1.69 -7.95 -25.84
C VAL A 586 -1.02 -9.25 -25.42
N ARG A 587 -0.01 -9.27 -24.57
CA ARG A 587 0.52 -10.52 -23.96
C ARG A 587 -0.37 -11.06 -22.84
N GLY A 588 -1.35 -10.29 -22.37
CA GLY A 588 -2.21 -10.66 -21.24
C GLY A 588 -1.58 -10.33 -19.89
N GLU A 589 -0.49 -9.57 -19.92
CA GLU A 589 0.20 -9.08 -18.74
C GLU A 589 -0.47 -7.80 -18.24
N ARG A 590 -0.35 -7.52 -16.93
CA ARG A 590 -0.71 -6.21 -16.39
C ARG A 590 0.27 -5.18 -16.93
N THR A 591 -0.24 -4.07 -17.47
CA THR A 591 0.64 -3.00 -17.95
C THR A 591 1.33 -2.26 -16.79
N ARG A 592 2.30 -1.38 -17.09
CA ARG A 592 3.00 -0.59 -16.05
C ARG A 592 2.10 0.47 -15.40
N LEU A 593 0.94 0.75 -16.00
CA LEU A 593 -0.16 1.51 -15.40
C LEU A 593 -1.16 0.64 -14.62
N ASP A 594 -0.91 -0.66 -14.45
CA ASP A 594 -1.78 -1.61 -13.73
C ASP A 594 -3.16 -1.81 -14.40
N THR A 595 -3.22 -1.67 -15.72
CA THR A 595 -4.44 -1.86 -16.52
C THR A 595 -4.41 -3.17 -17.33
N THR A 596 -5.54 -3.51 -17.95
CA THR A 596 -5.74 -4.67 -18.82
C THR A 596 -5.98 -4.23 -20.26
N LEU A 597 -5.86 -5.17 -21.21
CA LEU A 597 -6.25 -4.94 -22.60
C LEU A 597 -7.71 -4.47 -22.72
N GLU A 598 -8.63 -5.14 -22.00
CA GLU A 598 -10.05 -4.78 -21.99
C GLU A 598 -10.28 -3.34 -21.51
N ALA A 599 -9.62 -2.93 -20.43
CA ALA A 599 -9.76 -1.58 -19.89
C ALA A 599 -9.13 -0.51 -20.81
N MET A 600 -8.00 -0.80 -21.47
CA MET A 600 -7.39 0.10 -22.45
C MET A 600 -8.27 0.29 -23.68
N LEU A 601 -8.89 -0.79 -24.18
CA LEU A 601 -9.84 -0.74 -25.30
C LEU A 601 -11.10 0.04 -24.94
N ALA A 602 -11.71 -0.27 -23.78
CA ALA A 602 -12.90 0.43 -23.29
C ALA A 602 -12.65 1.93 -23.08
N GLY A 603 -11.43 2.30 -22.68
CA GLY A 603 -11.03 3.70 -22.52
C GLY A 603 -10.63 4.41 -23.82
N ARG A 604 -10.39 3.68 -24.93
CA ARG A 604 -9.76 4.22 -26.15
C ARG A 604 -8.36 4.82 -25.91
N PHE A 605 -7.62 4.27 -24.94
CA PHE A 605 -6.25 4.68 -24.60
C PHE A 605 -5.21 3.65 -25.01
N THR A 606 -5.31 3.19 -26.26
CA THR A 606 -4.42 2.20 -26.88
C THR A 606 -4.00 2.66 -28.28
N GLY A 607 -2.77 2.34 -28.70
CA GLY A 607 -2.30 2.56 -30.07
C GLY A 607 -2.68 1.43 -31.04
N LEU A 608 -3.47 0.45 -30.58
CA LEU A 608 -3.87 -0.70 -31.39
C LEU A 608 -4.91 -0.32 -32.44
N PRO A 609 -4.88 -0.92 -33.65
CA PRO A 609 -5.87 -0.65 -34.69
C PRO A 609 -7.27 -1.16 -34.31
N GLU A 610 -8.26 -0.26 -34.27
CA GLU A 610 -9.67 -0.58 -33.92
C GLU A 610 -10.22 -1.78 -34.72
N THR A 611 -9.95 -1.82 -36.03
CA THR A 611 -10.37 -2.90 -36.95
C THR A 611 -9.87 -4.30 -36.59
N LEU A 612 -8.74 -4.41 -35.90
CA LEU A 612 -8.16 -5.71 -35.50
C LEU A 612 -8.59 -6.08 -34.09
N THR A 613 -8.83 -5.12 -33.21
CA THR A 613 -9.30 -5.35 -31.84
C THR A 613 -10.74 -5.88 -31.81
N ASP A 614 -11.61 -5.43 -32.72
CA ASP A 614 -12.98 -5.96 -32.85
C ASP A 614 -13.02 -7.45 -33.21
N ARG A 615 -11.93 -7.97 -33.78
CA ARG A 615 -11.81 -9.38 -34.20
C ARG A 615 -11.29 -10.30 -33.11
N LEU A 616 -10.90 -9.78 -31.94
CA LEU A 616 -10.42 -10.58 -30.80
C LEU A 616 -11.47 -11.56 -30.25
N GLU A 617 -12.75 -11.38 -30.57
CA GLU A 617 -13.83 -12.29 -30.18
C GLU A 617 -14.02 -13.49 -31.12
N THR A 618 -13.40 -13.49 -32.31
CA THR A 618 -13.62 -14.48 -33.39
C THR A 618 -12.73 -15.74 -33.26
N ALA A 619 -12.91 -16.75 -34.13
CA ALA A 619 -12.14 -18.01 -34.10
C ALA A 619 -10.63 -17.88 -34.43
N ASP A 620 -10.17 -16.70 -34.89
CA ASP A 620 -8.80 -16.42 -35.35
C ASP A 620 -7.95 -15.64 -34.31
N ARG A 621 -8.26 -15.81 -33.01
CA ARG A 621 -7.71 -14.96 -31.93
C ARG A 621 -6.19 -14.93 -31.88
N GLU A 622 -5.53 -16.06 -32.12
CA GLU A 622 -4.09 -16.19 -31.98
C GLU A 622 -3.34 -15.45 -33.11
N ALA A 623 -3.82 -15.54 -34.35
CA ALA A 623 -3.23 -14.80 -35.47
C ALA A 623 -3.49 -13.29 -35.35
N VAL A 624 -4.69 -12.89 -34.91
CA VAL A 624 -5.00 -11.48 -34.62
C VAL A 624 -4.10 -10.94 -33.51
N ARG A 625 -3.91 -11.68 -32.42
CA ARG A 625 -3.03 -11.31 -31.29
C ARG A 625 -1.57 -11.19 -31.74
N ALA A 626 -1.08 -12.11 -32.58
CA ALA A 626 0.27 -12.05 -33.15
C ALA A 626 0.47 -10.80 -34.04
N ASN A 627 -0.52 -10.46 -34.87
CA ASN A 627 -0.48 -9.26 -35.72
C ASN A 627 -0.49 -7.97 -34.87
N LEU A 628 -1.35 -7.89 -33.86
CA LEU A 628 -1.40 -6.76 -32.93
C LEU A 628 -0.06 -6.59 -32.20
N LEU A 629 0.52 -7.69 -31.71
CA LEU A 629 1.80 -7.69 -31.02
C LEU A 629 2.93 -7.20 -31.94
N SER A 630 3.03 -7.75 -33.15
CA SER A 630 4.06 -7.34 -34.12
C SER A 630 3.91 -5.87 -34.53
N GLY A 631 2.68 -5.38 -34.68
CA GLY A 631 2.42 -3.98 -35.00
C GLY A 631 2.84 -3.04 -33.87
N ALA A 632 2.48 -3.37 -32.62
CA ALA A 632 2.85 -2.58 -31.45
C ALA A 632 4.38 -2.58 -31.21
N GLU A 633 5.06 -3.72 -31.38
CA GLU A 633 6.51 -3.81 -31.29
C GLU A 633 7.22 -2.94 -32.35
N ALA A 634 6.74 -2.96 -33.60
CA ALA A 634 7.27 -2.13 -34.68
C ALA A 634 7.09 -0.63 -34.42
N ALA A 635 5.88 -0.21 -34.00
CA ALA A 635 5.57 1.18 -33.68
C ALA A 635 6.40 1.69 -32.48
N CYS A 636 6.57 0.86 -31.44
CA CYS A 636 7.46 1.16 -30.31
C CYS A 636 8.91 1.35 -30.78
N GLY A 637 9.42 0.44 -31.63
CA GLY A 637 10.76 0.50 -32.19
C GLY A 637 11.01 1.78 -33.01
N GLU A 638 10.05 2.18 -33.84
CA GLU A 638 10.11 3.41 -34.64
C GLU A 638 10.12 4.66 -33.74
N ALA A 639 9.24 4.72 -32.73
CA ALA A 639 9.21 5.82 -31.77
C ALA A 639 10.51 5.91 -30.97
N ARG A 640 11.04 4.77 -30.48
CA ARG A 640 12.34 4.72 -29.81
C ARG A 640 13.47 5.22 -30.72
N GLY A 641 13.51 4.78 -31.99
CA GLY A 641 14.52 5.22 -32.95
C GLY A 641 14.53 6.74 -33.14
N ARG A 642 13.34 7.35 -33.25
CA ARG A 642 13.21 8.82 -33.34
C ARG A 642 13.62 9.54 -32.05
N ALA A 643 13.24 9.02 -30.88
CA ALA A 643 13.71 9.58 -29.61
C ALA A 643 15.25 9.57 -29.53
N VAL A 644 15.89 8.42 -29.80
CA VAL A 644 17.36 8.32 -29.78
C VAL A 644 18.02 9.29 -30.76
N ALA A 645 17.45 9.49 -31.95
CA ALA A 645 17.97 10.44 -32.94
C ALA A 645 18.00 11.90 -32.40
N SER A 646 17.01 12.30 -31.60
CA SER A 646 16.95 13.63 -31.00
C SER A 646 18.07 13.90 -29.98
N LEU A 647 18.66 12.85 -29.39
CA LEU A 647 19.76 12.99 -28.44
C LEU A 647 21.06 13.48 -29.08
N THR A 648 21.18 13.47 -30.41
CA THR A 648 22.36 14.00 -31.13
C THR A 648 22.60 15.49 -30.88
N ALA A 649 21.56 16.25 -30.52
CA ALA A 649 21.68 17.67 -30.19
C ALA A 649 22.12 17.93 -28.75
N VAL A 650 22.09 16.92 -27.86
CA VAL A 650 22.41 17.02 -26.44
C VAL A 650 23.93 17.00 -26.26
N VAL A 651 24.46 17.98 -25.52
CA VAL A 651 25.91 18.18 -25.39
C VAL A 651 26.48 17.41 -24.20
N ASN A 652 25.74 17.34 -23.09
CA ASN A 652 26.21 16.71 -21.86
C ASN A 652 26.22 15.17 -21.98
N PRO A 653 27.38 14.50 -21.88
CA PRO A 653 27.46 13.05 -22.00
C PRO A 653 26.68 12.29 -20.94
N THR A 654 26.55 12.85 -19.73
CA THR A 654 25.76 12.25 -18.65
C THR A 654 24.26 12.36 -18.97
N ALA A 655 23.80 13.49 -19.50
CA ALA A 655 22.43 13.62 -19.97
C ALA A 655 22.09 12.62 -21.09
N VAL A 656 22.99 12.46 -22.07
CA VAL A 656 22.82 11.49 -23.17
C VAL A 656 22.70 10.07 -22.62
N ARG A 657 23.54 9.67 -21.65
CA ARG A 657 23.44 8.34 -21.01
C ARG A 657 22.12 8.18 -20.27
N LEU A 658 21.76 9.11 -19.39
CA LEU A 658 20.54 9.04 -18.59
C LEU A 658 19.28 8.97 -19.47
N LEU A 659 19.20 9.83 -20.49
CA LEU A 659 18.08 9.84 -21.42
C LEU A 659 18.07 8.56 -22.29
N GLY A 660 19.22 8.14 -22.83
CA GLY A 660 19.31 6.88 -23.58
C GLY A 660 18.83 5.66 -22.78
N GLN A 661 19.22 5.57 -21.51
CA GLN A 661 18.77 4.51 -20.61
C GLN A 661 17.28 4.64 -20.26
N PHE A 662 16.76 5.86 -20.14
CA PHE A 662 15.34 6.10 -19.89
C PHE A 662 14.47 5.60 -21.05
N ILE A 663 14.81 5.88 -22.31
CA ILE A 663 14.04 5.37 -23.45
C ILE A 663 14.18 3.84 -23.60
N ASP A 664 15.34 3.27 -23.27
CA ASP A 664 15.53 1.82 -23.28
C ASP A 664 14.65 1.13 -22.21
N ALA A 665 14.55 1.72 -21.01
CA ALA A 665 13.63 1.24 -19.99
C ALA A 665 12.16 1.37 -20.43
N ILE A 666 11.79 2.46 -21.11
CA ILE A 666 10.43 2.61 -21.66
C ILE A 666 10.10 1.52 -22.68
N ALA A 667 11.04 1.18 -23.56
CA ALA A 667 10.83 0.23 -24.64
C ALA A 667 11.12 -1.24 -24.25
N ALA A 668 11.59 -1.50 -23.02
CA ALA A 668 12.00 -2.83 -22.57
C ALA A 668 10.97 -3.95 -22.80
N PRO A 669 9.64 -3.73 -22.63
CA PRO A 669 8.64 -4.76 -22.93
C PRO A 669 8.65 -5.27 -24.37
N CYS A 670 9.10 -4.44 -25.32
CA CYS A 670 9.17 -4.75 -26.75
C CYS A 670 10.46 -5.47 -27.16
N SER A 671 11.39 -5.70 -26.22
CA SER A 671 12.63 -6.42 -26.50
C SER A 671 12.39 -7.94 -26.61
N ARG A 672 13.10 -8.60 -27.53
CA ARG A 672 12.99 -10.06 -27.76
C ARG A 672 13.44 -10.91 -26.56
N ASP A 673 14.26 -10.35 -25.68
CA ASP A 673 14.79 -11.02 -24.49
C ASP A 673 13.90 -10.83 -23.25
N HIS A 674 12.76 -10.13 -23.36
CA HIS A 674 11.82 -9.99 -22.26
C HIS A 674 11.10 -11.33 -22.03
N PRO A 675 11.31 -12.03 -20.90
CA PRO A 675 10.68 -13.32 -20.68
C PRO A 675 9.17 -13.13 -20.56
N ALA A 676 8.39 -13.75 -21.45
CA ALA A 676 6.94 -13.81 -21.32
C ALA A 676 6.61 -14.43 -19.96
N ARG A 677 5.90 -13.68 -19.10
CA ARG A 677 5.49 -14.23 -17.81
C ARG A 677 4.35 -15.20 -18.07
N GLY A 678 4.62 -16.49 -17.84
CA GLY A 678 3.62 -17.54 -17.92
C GLY A 678 2.40 -17.16 -17.11
N THR A 679 1.24 -17.19 -17.77
CA THR A 679 -0.08 -17.13 -17.15
C THR A 679 -0.12 -18.22 -16.07
N ALA A 680 -0.21 -17.83 -14.79
CA ALA A 680 -0.87 -18.72 -13.84
C ALA A 680 -2.30 -18.89 -14.38
N ASP A 681 -2.68 -20.13 -14.72
CA ASP A 681 -3.94 -20.51 -15.33
C ASP A 681 -5.13 -19.68 -14.82
N VAL A 682 -5.62 -18.77 -15.67
CA VAL A 682 -6.97 -18.22 -15.60
C VAL A 682 -7.79 -18.95 -16.67
N ALA A 683 -7.78 -20.27 -16.60
CA ALA A 683 -8.70 -21.13 -17.34
C ALA A 683 -9.64 -21.75 -16.30
N GLY A 684 -10.78 -21.10 -16.07
CA GLY A 684 -11.84 -21.61 -15.20
C GLY A 684 -12.82 -20.53 -14.76
N ASP A 685 -14.05 -20.66 -15.23
CA ASP A 685 -15.27 -20.00 -14.76
C ASP A 685 -15.60 -18.58 -15.26
N SER A 686 -15.84 -18.49 -16.57
CA SER A 686 -17.02 -17.77 -17.05
C SER A 686 -18.29 -18.58 -16.71
N ALA A 687 -18.66 -18.65 -15.43
CA ALA A 687 -19.97 -19.15 -15.01
C ALA A 687 -20.94 -17.96 -14.90
N THR A 688 -21.69 -17.74 -15.97
CA THR A 688 -22.92 -16.96 -15.97
C THR A 688 -23.86 -17.59 -14.94
N LEU A 689 -24.02 -16.98 -13.77
CA LEU A 689 -25.12 -17.30 -12.86
C LEU A 689 -26.41 -16.84 -13.52
N ALA A 690 -27.06 -17.77 -14.23
CA ALA A 690 -28.44 -17.65 -14.66
C ALA A 690 -29.30 -17.27 -13.45
N GLY A 691 -30.05 -16.17 -13.57
CA GLY A 691 -31.05 -15.80 -12.57
C GLY A 691 -32.10 -16.89 -12.40
N PRO A 692 -32.74 -17.01 -11.23
CA PRO A 692 -33.83 -17.94 -11.06
C PRO A 692 -35.01 -17.49 -11.94
N ASP A 693 -35.38 -18.34 -12.90
CA ASP A 693 -36.60 -18.21 -13.68
C ASP A 693 -37.82 -18.15 -12.74
N PRO A 694 -38.78 -17.23 -12.96
CA PRO A 694 -39.91 -17.06 -12.07
C PRO A 694 -40.87 -18.26 -12.18
N MET A 695 -41.16 -18.87 -11.03
CA MET A 695 -42.26 -19.84 -10.91
C MET A 695 -43.58 -19.21 -11.41
N HIS A 696 -44.05 -19.73 -12.55
CA HIS A 696 -45.42 -19.55 -13.00
C HIS A 696 -46.40 -20.25 -12.05
N LEU A 697 -47.08 -19.46 -11.22
CA LEU A 697 -48.36 -19.85 -10.63
C LEU A 697 -49.46 -19.56 -11.65
N GLY A 698 -49.86 -20.59 -12.39
CA GLY A 698 -51.02 -20.56 -13.28
C GLY A 698 -51.77 -21.87 -13.15
N GLY A 699 -52.70 -21.94 -12.21
CA GLY A 699 -53.66 -23.03 -12.15
C GLY A 699 -54.75 -22.84 -13.20
N GLN A 700 -55.09 -23.91 -13.92
CA GLN A 700 -56.46 -24.41 -14.11
C GLN A 700 -56.46 -25.65 -15.03
N VAL A 701 -57.05 -26.73 -14.51
CA VAL A 701 -58.09 -27.58 -15.14
C VAL A 701 -57.93 -27.86 -16.65
N GLY A 702 -57.84 -29.07 -17.18
CA GLY A 702 -58.16 -30.42 -16.71
C GLY A 702 -58.55 -31.28 -17.93
N LEU A 703 -58.43 -32.60 -17.75
CA LEU A 703 -59.18 -33.67 -18.43
C LEU A 703 -58.96 -33.92 -19.95
N TYR A 704 -58.41 -35.11 -20.18
CA TYR A 704 -58.70 -36.09 -21.25
C TYR A 704 -58.53 -35.71 -22.74
N GLU A 705 -57.79 -36.62 -23.38
CA GLU A 705 -57.55 -36.87 -24.81
C GLU A 705 -56.42 -36.09 -25.50
#